data_AF-A0A960MY19-F1
#
_entry.id   AF-A0A960MY19-F1
#
_cell.length_a   1.000
_cell.length_b   1.000
_cell.length_c   1.000
_cell.angle_alpha   90.00
_cell.angle_beta   90.00
_cell.angle_gamma   90.00
#
_symmetry.space_group_name_H-M   'P 1'
#
loop_
_entity.id
_entity.type
_entity.pdbx_description
1 polymer ?
#
loop_
_entity_poly.entity_id
_entity_poly.type
_entity_poly.pdbx_seq_one_letter_code
_entity_poly.pdbx_strand_id
1 'polypeptide(L)'
;MSAPNEIDPYVWAEVSDDDLDLWNRFLRDFVPPDAFDAHAHLWRVADLGSPTPALAAHGPAEVTRAVYDERLSRWMPGRCPTGGLFFPFPTRSLRVEDANRFLADQMRGDPGSRGLMILTPRQNPVDVERQIEEDGFVGFKVYHLFAERTDTLFAPTEEFIPEWAWEMADRRELVIMLHMVLPRALADPRNQVYIREHCERYPGAKLILAHAARGFCGRHTVEGIGSLRGLDRVYFDTSAVCEPEAFEAFLETFGPTRLFFGADFCVTEMRSRCVNLADGFLWLDEIRADFSRSRFARPTLLGLESLLALKQACENQHLTRDDIEEIFCLGARRILGLPLPRNLPDVQQAYVEAKSLIPGGTQLLSKRPEMFAPEQWPAYYREARGCEVIDIEGNRYLDMSLGGILSTILGYADPDVNAAVMRRVSLGSMATLQTHDEVELAKLLLEIHPWAEQARFTRAGGESMAVAVRIARASTGRDKVALCGYHGWHDWYLAANLGDGADRLRGHLLPGLEPSGVPAGLSGHALTFHYNRLDELDAILKEHGSELAAVVMEPTRQTDPEPGFLEGIRERCDRHGIRLIFDEISIGWRLCLGGAHLRFGVSPDVAVFAKALGNGFPIGAVIGTRETMSAAEESFISSTFWTEGIGPAAAVACVRKQMSCDVPAHLARIGGLVIEGWKRLGEKHGLPVKTPGRPEMALLTFDHPEAAALTTLMTARMLRLGFLAGGGFNPMLAHEPRHVEAYLGALDVTFAELAESIARGDTASRIGGPVKHTGFARLT
;
A
#
# COMPACT_ATOMS: atom_id res chain seq x y z
N MET A 1 -10.39 -52.07 25.13
CA MET A 1 -9.62 -52.50 23.94
C MET A 1 -8.73 -51.33 23.57
N SER A 2 -7.43 -51.48 23.78
CA SER A 2 -6.41 -50.49 23.39
C SER A 2 -6.44 -50.32 21.87
N ALA A 3 -6.54 -49.08 21.39
CA ALA A 3 -6.34 -48.80 19.97
C ALA A 3 -4.93 -49.32 19.57
N PRO A 4 -4.81 -49.98 18.41
CA PRO A 4 -3.53 -50.51 17.95
C PRO A 4 -2.57 -49.36 17.66
N ASN A 5 -1.30 -49.55 18.03
CA ASN A 5 -0.17 -48.68 17.71
C ASN A 5 -0.37 -47.92 16.38
N GLU A 6 -0.66 -46.61 16.45
CA GLU A 6 -0.43 -45.71 15.33
C GLU A 6 1.08 -45.76 15.06
N ILE A 7 1.45 -46.34 13.92
CA ILE A 7 2.81 -46.23 13.41
C ILE A 7 3.01 -44.74 13.11
N ASP A 8 3.97 -44.13 13.78
CA ASP A 8 4.17 -42.69 13.78
C ASP A 8 4.90 -42.25 12.48
N PRO A 9 4.29 -41.45 11.59
CA PRO A 9 4.85 -41.08 10.28
C PRO A 9 5.95 -40.01 10.36
N TYR A 10 6.24 -39.49 11.55
CA TYR A 10 7.15 -38.39 11.75
C TYR A 10 8.58 -38.94 11.95
N VAL A 11 9.22 -39.43 10.90
CA VAL A 11 10.63 -39.88 10.92
C VAL A 11 11.47 -39.16 9.86
N TRP A 12 12.79 -39.08 10.10
CA TRP A 12 13.73 -38.41 9.21
C TRP A 12 13.96 -39.30 8.00
N ALA A 13 13.55 -38.84 6.82
CA ALA A 13 13.71 -39.61 5.59
C ALA A 13 15.16 -39.56 5.07
N GLU A 14 15.52 -40.59 4.29
CA GLU A 14 16.69 -40.55 3.43
C GLU A 14 16.36 -39.79 2.14
N VAL A 15 17.30 -38.97 1.68
CA VAL A 15 17.19 -38.26 0.40
C VAL A 15 17.44 -39.25 -0.73
N SER A 16 16.51 -39.36 -1.68
CA SER A 16 16.63 -40.25 -2.84
C SER A 16 17.20 -39.54 -4.07
N ASP A 17 17.59 -40.31 -5.08
CA ASP A 17 17.98 -39.76 -6.39
C ASP A 17 16.82 -39.01 -7.06
N ASP A 18 15.57 -39.46 -6.86
CA ASP A 18 14.37 -38.80 -7.39
C ASP A 18 14.15 -37.42 -6.73
N ASP A 19 14.40 -37.30 -5.41
CA ASP A 19 14.32 -36.02 -4.70
C ASP A 19 15.35 -35.03 -5.27
N LEU A 20 16.57 -35.49 -5.54
CA LEU A 20 17.64 -34.67 -6.13
C LEU A 20 17.37 -34.30 -7.59
N ASP A 21 16.80 -35.21 -8.41
CA ASP A 21 16.34 -34.89 -9.77
C ASP A 21 15.30 -33.77 -9.75
N LEU A 22 14.29 -33.90 -8.88
CA LEU A 22 13.23 -32.91 -8.72
C LEU A 22 13.80 -31.55 -8.29
N TRP A 23 14.68 -31.53 -7.29
CA TRP A 23 15.40 -30.33 -6.87
C TRP A 23 16.14 -29.66 -8.03
N ASN A 24 16.94 -30.43 -8.77
CA ASN A 24 17.77 -29.92 -9.85
C ASN A 24 16.95 -29.35 -11.00
N ARG A 25 15.81 -29.97 -11.32
CA ARG A 25 14.96 -29.56 -12.45
C ARG A 25 14.08 -28.36 -12.14
N PHE A 26 13.59 -28.24 -10.90
CA PHE A 26 12.53 -27.29 -10.59
C PHE A 26 12.90 -26.23 -9.56
N LEU A 27 13.81 -26.53 -8.62
CA LEU A 27 13.97 -25.69 -7.41
C LEU A 27 15.34 -25.01 -7.30
N ARG A 28 16.41 -25.61 -7.85
CA ARG A 28 17.78 -25.08 -7.75
C ARG A 28 17.93 -23.63 -8.20
N ASP A 29 17.24 -23.25 -9.27
CA ASP A 29 17.30 -21.89 -9.83
C ASP A 29 16.21 -20.97 -9.26
N PHE A 30 15.19 -21.55 -8.64
CA PHE A 30 14.14 -20.81 -7.94
C PHE A 30 14.63 -20.29 -6.58
N VAL A 31 15.28 -21.14 -5.79
CA VAL A 31 15.83 -20.75 -4.49
C VAL A 31 17.10 -19.92 -4.70
N PRO A 32 17.12 -18.63 -4.31
CA PRO A 32 18.30 -17.79 -4.48
C PRO A 32 19.48 -18.26 -3.61
N PRO A 33 20.73 -17.88 -3.96
CA PRO A 33 21.82 -17.95 -2.99
C PRO A 33 21.49 -17.03 -1.79
N ASP A 34 22.09 -17.33 -0.63
CA ASP A 34 21.94 -16.52 0.59
C ASP A 34 20.53 -16.48 1.20
N ALA A 35 19.71 -17.51 0.95
CA ALA A 35 18.42 -17.67 1.59
C ALA A 35 18.53 -17.55 3.14
N PHE A 36 17.45 -17.12 3.77
CA PHE A 36 17.28 -17.04 5.22
C PHE A 36 16.07 -17.86 5.61
N ASP A 37 16.24 -18.80 6.54
CA ASP A 37 15.12 -19.60 7.02
C ASP A 37 14.42 -18.87 8.17
N ALA A 38 13.23 -18.32 7.94
CA ALA A 38 12.45 -17.65 8.97
C ALA A 38 11.76 -18.62 9.96
N HIS A 39 11.91 -19.95 9.82
CA HIS A 39 11.24 -20.92 10.68
C HIS A 39 12.02 -22.24 10.79
N ALA A 40 12.81 -22.39 11.85
CA ALA A 40 13.55 -23.63 12.08
C ALA A 40 13.62 -24.03 13.56
N HIS A 41 13.61 -25.35 13.79
CA HIS A 41 13.67 -25.92 15.13
C HIS A 41 15.05 -26.49 15.48
N LEU A 42 15.58 -26.12 16.65
CA LEU A 42 16.77 -26.72 17.25
C LEU A 42 16.42 -27.32 18.61
N TRP A 43 16.95 -28.48 18.97
CA TRP A 43 16.60 -29.09 20.27
C TRP A 43 17.60 -30.12 20.76
N ARG A 44 17.47 -30.53 22.01
CA ARG A 44 18.05 -31.76 22.54
C ARG A 44 16.94 -32.65 23.04
N VAL A 45 17.00 -33.94 22.72
CA VAL A 45 15.99 -34.93 23.14
C VAL A 45 15.80 -34.92 24.66
N ALA A 46 16.88 -34.71 25.42
CA ALA A 46 16.85 -34.60 26.88
C ALA A 46 15.97 -33.45 27.40
N ASP A 47 15.77 -32.39 26.61
CA ASP A 47 14.99 -31.22 26.99
C ASP A 47 13.50 -31.39 26.63
N LEU A 48 13.15 -32.26 25.68
CA LEU A 48 11.77 -32.43 25.18
C LEU A 48 10.81 -33.13 26.15
N GLY A 49 11.35 -33.82 27.15
CA GLY A 49 10.54 -34.60 28.11
C GLY A 49 9.90 -35.85 27.49
N SER A 50 8.84 -36.35 28.15
CA SER A 50 8.22 -37.65 27.87
C SER A 50 6.69 -37.55 27.66
N PRO A 51 6.11 -38.23 26.65
CA PRO A 51 6.82 -39.00 25.61
C PRO A 51 7.54 -38.07 24.63
N THR A 52 8.72 -38.50 24.18
CA THR A 52 9.46 -37.80 23.14
C THR A 52 8.74 -38.01 21.79
N PRO A 53 8.48 -36.95 21.00
CA PRO A 53 7.88 -37.09 19.67
C PRO A 53 8.71 -38.03 18.79
N ALA A 54 8.08 -38.85 17.94
CA ALA A 54 8.83 -39.79 17.08
C ALA A 54 9.87 -39.10 16.21
N LEU A 55 9.58 -37.88 15.73
CA LEU A 55 10.52 -37.09 14.95
C LEU A 55 11.82 -36.83 15.71
N ALA A 56 11.74 -36.59 17.01
CA ALA A 56 12.90 -36.44 17.84
C ALA A 56 13.48 -37.79 18.30
N ALA A 57 12.64 -38.80 18.52
CA ALA A 57 13.06 -40.12 19.01
C ALA A 57 13.82 -40.94 17.98
N HIS A 58 13.54 -40.75 16.68
CA HIS A 58 14.21 -41.42 15.57
C HIS A 58 15.30 -40.57 14.91
N GLY A 59 15.55 -39.37 15.42
CA GLY A 59 16.59 -38.45 14.94
C GLY A 59 17.84 -38.43 15.84
N PRO A 60 18.77 -37.49 15.59
CA PRO A 60 19.91 -37.23 16.46
C PRO A 60 19.50 -36.84 17.88
N ALA A 61 20.31 -37.21 18.88
CA ALA A 61 20.05 -36.84 20.28
C ALA A 61 20.08 -35.32 20.52
N GLU A 62 20.86 -34.60 19.71
CA GLU A 62 20.91 -33.14 19.66
C GLU A 62 20.82 -32.68 18.22
N VAL A 63 19.97 -31.70 17.97
CA VAL A 63 19.79 -31.02 16.70
C VAL A 63 20.30 -29.61 16.87
N THR A 64 21.59 -29.46 16.59
CA THR A 64 22.34 -28.21 16.63
C THR A 64 22.24 -27.47 15.31
N ARG A 65 22.76 -26.24 15.25
CA ARG A 65 22.89 -25.48 13.99
C ARG A 65 23.67 -26.28 12.93
N ALA A 66 24.72 -27.00 13.34
CA ALA A 66 25.51 -27.84 12.44
C ALA A 66 24.71 -29.04 11.88
N VAL A 67 23.88 -29.68 12.70
CA VAL A 67 23.01 -30.78 12.24
C VAL A 67 21.97 -30.25 11.25
N TYR A 68 21.38 -29.08 11.53
CA TYR A 68 20.48 -28.40 10.60
C TYR A 68 21.15 -28.16 9.23
N ASP A 69 22.35 -27.57 9.22
CA ASP A 69 23.08 -27.27 7.98
C ASP A 69 23.43 -28.55 7.21
N GLU A 70 23.91 -29.57 7.93
CA GLU A 70 24.24 -30.87 7.34
C GLU A 70 23.03 -31.49 6.64
N ARG A 71 21.87 -31.50 7.30
CA ARG A 71 20.66 -32.14 6.79
C ARG A 71 20.09 -31.43 5.58
N LEU A 72 19.88 -30.11 5.66
CA LEU A 72 19.37 -29.35 4.53
C LEU A 72 20.30 -29.43 3.31
N SER A 73 21.62 -29.51 3.53
CA SER A 73 22.58 -29.65 2.43
C SER A 73 22.42 -30.92 1.60
N ARG A 74 21.79 -31.96 2.16
CA ARG A 74 21.56 -33.22 1.45
C ARG A 74 20.54 -33.10 0.32
N TRP A 75 19.55 -32.22 0.44
CA TRP A 75 18.49 -32.06 -0.57
C TRP A 75 18.38 -30.63 -1.14
N MET A 76 19.07 -29.65 -0.55
CA MET A 76 19.25 -28.29 -1.09
C MET A 76 20.72 -27.98 -1.43
N PRO A 77 21.44 -28.83 -2.19
CA PRO A 77 22.88 -28.68 -2.39
C PRO A 77 23.24 -27.35 -3.05
N GLY A 78 24.05 -26.55 -2.35
CA GLY A 78 24.53 -25.23 -2.81
C GLY A 78 23.51 -24.08 -2.65
N ARG A 79 22.35 -24.32 -2.05
CA ARG A 79 21.30 -23.31 -1.80
C ARG A 79 20.77 -23.33 -0.35
N CYS A 80 21.53 -23.91 0.58
CA CYS A 80 21.15 -23.92 1.99
C CYS A 80 21.04 -22.49 2.52
N PRO A 81 20.07 -22.22 3.42
CA PRO A 81 20.00 -20.94 4.09
C PRO A 81 21.30 -20.61 4.84
N THR A 82 21.76 -19.37 4.73
CA THR A 82 23.02 -18.94 5.37
C THR A 82 22.83 -18.50 6.82
N GLY A 83 21.59 -18.28 7.23
CA GLY A 83 21.17 -18.04 8.60
C GLY A 83 19.68 -18.33 8.76
N GLY A 84 19.17 -18.18 9.98
CA GLY A 84 17.75 -18.40 10.24
C GLY A 84 17.22 -17.80 11.53
N LEU A 85 15.92 -17.92 11.70
CA LEU A 85 15.17 -17.61 12.91
C LEU A 85 14.82 -18.94 13.60
N PHE A 86 15.58 -19.26 14.65
CA PHE A 86 15.55 -20.56 15.30
C PHE A 86 14.78 -20.51 16.63
N PHE A 87 14.09 -21.60 16.96
CA PHE A 87 13.41 -21.78 18.26
C PHE A 87 13.43 -23.25 18.71
N PRO A 88 13.33 -23.52 20.02
CA PRO A 88 13.19 -24.88 20.48
C PRO A 88 11.98 -25.61 19.90
N PHE A 89 12.09 -26.94 19.72
CA PHE A 89 10.98 -27.77 19.32
C PHE A 89 9.94 -27.88 20.45
N PRO A 90 8.68 -27.43 20.25
CA PRO A 90 7.70 -27.37 21.32
C PRO A 90 7.12 -28.76 21.63
N THR A 91 7.15 -29.15 22.90
CA THR A 91 6.43 -30.33 23.41
C THR A 91 5.71 -29.95 24.70
N ARG A 92 4.66 -30.71 25.06
CA ARG A 92 3.89 -30.46 26.28
C ARG A 92 4.75 -30.59 27.55
N SER A 93 5.78 -31.43 27.51
CA SER A 93 6.70 -31.72 28.61
C SER A 93 8.06 -31.02 28.48
N LEU A 94 8.17 -30.00 27.62
CA LEU A 94 9.43 -29.31 27.35
C LEU A 94 10.00 -28.69 28.63
N ARG A 95 11.29 -28.93 28.87
CA ARG A 95 12.09 -28.23 29.88
C ARG A 95 12.50 -26.86 29.31
N VAL A 96 11.57 -25.91 29.37
CA VAL A 96 11.66 -24.61 28.70
C VAL A 96 12.97 -23.87 28.98
N GLU A 97 13.40 -23.80 30.23
CA GLU A 97 14.65 -23.11 30.61
C GLU A 97 15.89 -23.76 29.97
N ASP A 98 15.96 -25.09 29.97
CA ASP A 98 17.08 -25.82 29.40
C ASP A 98 17.11 -25.73 27.87
N ALA A 99 15.93 -25.78 27.25
CA ALA A 99 15.76 -25.66 25.81
C ALA A 99 16.11 -24.25 25.30
N ASN A 100 15.67 -23.20 26.00
CA ASN A 100 16.01 -21.82 25.68
C ASN A 100 17.52 -21.57 25.86
N ARG A 101 18.12 -22.07 26.94
CA ARG A 101 19.58 -21.96 27.15
C ARG A 101 20.36 -22.66 26.04
N PHE A 102 19.93 -23.87 25.65
CA PHE A 102 20.54 -24.58 24.51
C PHE A 102 20.47 -23.74 23.22
N LEU A 103 19.32 -23.14 22.92
CA LEU A 103 19.20 -22.25 21.77
C LEU A 103 20.14 -21.04 21.87
N ALA A 104 20.15 -20.34 23.02
CA ALA A 104 21.03 -19.19 23.24
C ALA A 104 22.50 -19.55 23.00
N ASP A 105 22.93 -20.72 23.50
CA ASP A 105 24.27 -21.24 23.29
C ASP A 105 24.59 -21.45 21.79
N GLN A 106 23.63 -21.91 20.99
CA GLN A 106 23.78 -22.02 19.53
C GLN A 106 23.89 -20.64 18.87
N MET A 107 23.11 -19.66 19.31
CA MET A 107 23.07 -18.32 18.69
C MET A 107 24.31 -17.48 18.99
N ARG A 108 25.00 -17.68 20.12
CA ARG A 108 26.22 -16.92 20.46
C ARG A 108 27.34 -17.05 19.41
N GLY A 109 27.37 -18.15 18.66
CA GLY A 109 28.34 -18.40 17.59
C GLY A 109 27.88 -18.02 16.18
N ASP A 110 26.66 -17.50 16.03
CA ASP A 110 25.98 -17.38 14.73
C ASP A 110 25.38 -15.98 14.52
N PRO A 111 26.21 -14.96 14.21
CA PRO A 111 25.75 -13.58 14.10
C PRO A 111 24.77 -13.35 12.94
N GLY A 112 24.71 -14.28 11.98
CA GLY A 112 23.79 -14.26 10.83
C GLY A 112 22.38 -14.73 11.15
N SER A 113 22.12 -15.20 12.37
CA SER A 113 20.86 -15.79 12.80
C SER A 113 20.29 -15.11 14.03
N ARG A 114 19.04 -15.43 14.37
CA ARG A 114 18.37 -14.97 15.60
C ARG A 114 17.60 -16.09 16.26
N GLY A 115 17.44 -16.00 17.57
CA GLY A 115 16.65 -16.93 18.35
C GLY A 115 15.30 -16.33 18.79
N LEU A 116 14.25 -17.14 18.79
CA LEU A 116 13.01 -16.87 19.53
C LEU A 116 12.97 -17.74 20.78
N MET A 117 12.74 -17.11 21.92
CA MET A 117 12.55 -17.79 23.20
C MET A 117 11.22 -18.54 23.19
N ILE A 118 11.19 -19.82 23.58
CA ILE A 118 9.91 -20.47 23.89
C ILE A 118 9.35 -19.84 25.16
N LEU A 119 8.09 -19.40 25.06
CA LEU A 119 7.36 -18.73 26.12
C LEU A 119 6.16 -19.59 26.55
N THR A 120 5.90 -19.62 27.86
CA THR A 120 4.72 -20.24 28.45
C THR A 120 3.96 -19.22 29.32
N PRO A 121 2.62 -19.34 29.45
CA PRO A 121 1.81 -18.40 30.24
C PRO A 121 2.17 -18.32 31.73
N ARG A 122 2.87 -19.33 32.26
CA ARG A 122 3.19 -19.45 33.70
C ARG A 122 4.49 -18.76 34.10
N GLN A 123 5.29 -18.31 33.14
CA GLN A 123 6.56 -17.66 33.44
C GLN A 123 6.35 -16.26 34.02
N ASN A 124 7.30 -15.82 34.85
CA ASN A 124 7.31 -14.46 35.38
C ASN A 124 7.81 -13.49 34.29
N PRO A 125 7.08 -12.41 33.97
CA PRO A 125 7.45 -11.47 32.91
C PRO A 125 8.80 -10.77 33.15
N VAL A 126 9.18 -10.52 34.41
CA VAL A 126 10.46 -9.87 34.75
C VAL A 126 11.64 -10.79 34.47
N ASP A 127 11.50 -12.07 34.75
CA ASP A 127 12.54 -13.06 34.46
C ASP A 127 12.68 -13.31 32.96
N VAL A 128 11.55 -13.33 32.24
CA VAL A 128 11.53 -13.43 30.77
C VAL A 128 12.22 -12.23 30.14
N GLU A 129 11.89 -11.01 30.57
CA GLU A 129 12.49 -9.79 30.02
C GLU A 129 14.01 -9.76 30.23
N ARG A 130 14.48 -10.13 31.44
CA ARG A 130 15.91 -10.26 31.73
C ARG A 130 16.58 -11.28 30.82
N GLN A 131 15.95 -12.45 30.62
CA GLN A 131 16.48 -13.49 29.75
C GLN A 131 16.58 -13.03 28.28
N ILE A 132 15.57 -12.34 27.77
CA ILE A 132 15.60 -11.78 26.40
C ILE A 132 16.83 -10.88 26.21
N GLU A 133 17.14 -10.02 27.17
CA GLU A 133 18.30 -9.13 27.12
C GLU A 133 19.63 -9.87 27.23
N GLU A 134 19.75 -10.78 28.21
CA GLU A 134 20.99 -11.51 28.49
C GLU A 134 21.36 -12.47 27.36
N ASP A 135 20.38 -13.20 26.81
CA ASP A 135 20.58 -14.21 25.78
C ASP A 135 20.44 -13.65 24.35
N GLY A 136 20.02 -12.38 24.19
CA GLY A 136 19.92 -11.71 22.90
C GLY A 136 18.81 -12.23 21.99
N PHE A 137 17.73 -12.74 22.57
CA PHE A 137 16.56 -13.18 21.81
C PHE A 137 15.83 -11.99 21.18
N VAL A 138 15.22 -12.20 20.01
CA VAL A 138 14.48 -11.15 19.28
C VAL A 138 12.96 -11.28 19.41
N GLY A 139 12.51 -12.16 20.30
CA GLY A 139 11.11 -12.36 20.60
C GLY A 139 10.75 -13.77 21.04
N PHE A 140 9.51 -14.15 20.78
CA PHE A 140 8.86 -15.31 21.38
C PHE A 140 8.36 -16.30 20.33
N LYS A 141 8.59 -17.58 20.59
CA LYS A 141 7.81 -18.68 20.00
C LYS A 141 6.74 -19.08 21.02
N VAL A 142 5.48 -18.90 20.64
CA VAL A 142 4.32 -19.27 21.45
C VAL A 142 3.66 -20.51 20.86
N TYR A 143 3.09 -21.36 21.72
CA TYR A 143 2.56 -22.64 21.26
C TYR A 143 1.40 -23.13 22.12
N HIS A 144 0.35 -23.62 21.45
CA HIS A 144 -0.89 -24.08 22.07
C HIS A 144 -0.72 -25.22 23.08
N LEU A 145 0.38 -26.01 22.99
CA LEU A 145 0.68 -27.08 23.95
C LEU A 145 0.88 -26.59 25.38
N PHE A 146 1.12 -25.29 25.57
CA PHE A 146 1.26 -24.66 26.89
C PHE A 146 -0.04 -24.08 27.45
N ALA A 147 -1.16 -24.18 26.72
CA ALA A 147 -2.48 -23.84 27.24
C ALA A 147 -2.88 -24.78 28.40
N GLU A 148 -3.62 -24.28 29.38
CA GLU A 148 -4.02 -25.02 30.59
C GLU A 148 -5.21 -25.99 30.34
N ARG A 149 -5.15 -26.76 29.26
CA ARG A 149 -6.19 -27.72 28.87
C ARG A 149 -5.62 -28.97 28.18
N THR A 150 -6.46 -30.00 28.03
CA THR A 150 -6.05 -31.27 27.42
C THR A 150 -6.20 -31.25 25.90
N ASP A 151 -7.28 -30.66 25.39
CA ASP A 151 -7.64 -30.53 23.98
C ASP A 151 -6.98 -29.31 23.32
N THR A 152 -5.65 -29.22 23.42
CA THR A 152 -4.91 -28.00 23.06
C THR A 152 -5.04 -27.60 21.59
N LEU A 153 -5.45 -28.48 20.68
CA LEU A 153 -5.75 -28.14 19.28
C LEU A 153 -6.97 -27.20 19.13
N PHE A 154 -7.78 -27.06 20.18
CA PHE A 154 -8.92 -26.15 20.25
C PHE A 154 -8.68 -24.98 21.20
N ALA A 155 -7.44 -24.80 21.68
CA ALA A 155 -7.08 -23.68 22.53
C ALA A 155 -7.16 -22.36 21.71
N PRO A 156 -7.92 -21.37 22.18
CA PRO A 156 -7.87 -20.03 21.63
C PRO A 156 -6.55 -19.34 22.02
N THR A 157 -6.15 -18.31 21.27
CA THR A 157 -4.80 -17.74 21.33
C THR A 157 -4.46 -17.13 22.70
N GLU A 158 -5.44 -16.50 23.35
CA GLU A 158 -5.31 -15.91 24.68
C GLU A 158 -4.93 -16.91 25.79
N GLU A 159 -5.18 -18.21 25.60
CA GLU A 159 -4.82 -19.22 26.60
C GLU A 159 -3.32 -19.55 26.61
N PHE A 160 -2.59 -19.23 25.54
CA PHE A 160 -1.16 -19.54 25.43
C PHE A 160 -0.29 -18.35 25.03
N ILE A 161 -0.87 -17.17 24.81
CA ILE A 161 -0.16 -15.89 24.74
C ILE A 161 -0.71 -14.98 25.84
N PRO A 162 0.04 -14.78 26.94
CA PRO A 162 -0.39 -13.86 27.98
C PRO A 162 -0.25 -12.40 27.53
N GLU A 163 -1.13 -11.51 28.02
CA GLU A 163 -1.16 -10.08 27.63
C GLU A 163 0.20 -9.37 27.82
N TRP A 164 0.92 -9.70 28.91
CA TRP A 164 2.23 -9.11 29.19
C TRP A 164 3.27 -9.41 28.10
N ALA A 165 3.11 -10.47 27.32
CA ALA A 165 4.00 -10.79 26.20
C ALA A 165 3.78 -9.83 25.03
N TRP A 166 2.53 -9.43 24.77
CA TRP A 166 2.20 -8.39 23.80
C TRP A 166 2.72 -7.03 24.23
N GLU A 167 2.51 -6.64 25.49
CA GLU A 167 3.03 -5.38 26.04
C GLU A 167 4.57 -5.31 25.97
N MET A 168 5.25 -6.42 26.23
CA MET A 168 6.71 -6.49 26.10
C MET A 168 7.15 -6.42 24.64
N ALA A 169 6.47 -7.14 23.74
CA ALA A 169 6.78 -7.12 22.32
C ALA A 169 6.55 -5.74 21.69
N ASP A 170 5.52 -5.02 22.13
CA ASP A 170 5.26 -3.64 21.73
C ASP A 170 6.40 -2.71 22.14
N ARG A 171 6.73 -2.69 23.43
CA ARG A 171 7.76 -1.81 24.01
C ARG A 171 9.15 -2.02 23.41
N ARG A 172 9.48 -3.26 23.03
CA ARG A 172 10.81 -3.67 22.58
C ARG A 172 10.87 -4.03 21.10
N GLU A 173 9.79 -3.83 20.35
CA GLU A 173 9.65 -4.21 18.95
C GLU A 173 10.03 -5.68 18.64
N LEU A 174 9.64 -6.59 19.55
CA LEU A 174 9.95 -8.02 19.44
C LEU A 174 9.01 -8.73 18.48
N VAL A 175 9.49 -9.89 18.01
CA VAL A 175 8.71 -10.82 17.20
C VAL A 175 7.86 -11.74 18.08
N ILE A 176 6.59 -11.93 17.74
CA ILE A 176 5.76 -13.03 18.23
C ILE A 176 5.53 -13.97 17.05
N MET A 177 6.03 -15.21 17.12
CA MET A 177 5.69 -16.22 16.13
C MET A 177 4.53 -17.09 16.62
N LEU A 178 3.35 -16.87 16.05
CA LEU A 178 2.10 -17.51 16.44
C LEU A 178 1.80 -18.73 15.55
N HIS A 179 1.64 -19.89 16.19
CA HIS A 179 1.07 -21.09 15.58
C HIS A 179 -0.42 -21.21 15.93
N MET A 180 -1.31 -20.93 14.97
CA MET A 180 -2.77 -21.02 15.16
C MET A 180 -3.26 -22.45 14.95
N VAL A 181 -4.05 -22.99 15.87
CA VAL A 181 -4.47 -24.41 15.81
C VAL A 181 -5.97 -24.65 15.69
N LEU A 182 -6.80 -23.63 15.86
CA LEU A 182 -8.25 -23.76 15.68
C LEU A 182 -8.58 -24.36 14.29
N PRO A 183 -9.66 -25.17 14.17
CA PRO A 183 -9.90 -25.99 12.97
C PRO A 183 -9.88 -25.26 11.64
N ARG A 184 -10.36 -24.00 11.62
CA ARG A 184 -10.41 -23.17 10.41
C ARG A 184 -9.27 -22.16 10.31
N ALA A 185 -8.28 -22.25 11.20
CA ALA A 185 -7.10 -21.40 11.23
C ALA A 185 -7.45 -19.91 11.00
N LEU A 186 -6.93 -19.29 9.94
CA LEU A 186 -7.19 -17.89 9.63
C LEU A 186 -8.66 -17.57 9.29
N ALA A 187 -9.44 -18.53 8.79
CA ALA A 187 -10.87 -18.36 8.55
C ALA A 187 -11.71 -18.42 9.83
N ASP A 188 -11.15 -18.79 10.98
CA ASP A 188 -11.88 -18.76 12.26
C ASP A 188 -12.04 -17.29 12.72
N PRO A 189 -13.28 -16.78 12.87
CA PRO A 189 -13.51 -15.39 13.26
C PRO A 189 -12.85 -15.00 14.58
N ARG A 190 -12.66 -15.95 15.51
CA ARG A 190 -12.00 -15.68 16.79
C ARG A 190 -10.53 -15.32 16.59
N ASN A 191 -9.84 -15.98 15.67
CA ASN A 191 -8.46 -15.65 15.33
C ASN A 191 -8.37 -14.28 14.66
N GLN A 192 -9.29 -13.98 13.74
CA GLN A 192 -9.32 -12.69 13.03
C GLN A 192 -9.51 -11.52 14.00
N VAL A 193 -10.48 -11.64 14.91
CA VAL A 193 -10.75 -10.63 15.95
C VAL A 193 -9.54 -10.50 16.87
N TYR A 194 -9.02 -11.60 17.40
CA TYR A 194 -7.87 -11.58 18.30
C TYR A 194 -6.65 -10.90 17.68
N ILE A 195 -6.26 -11.31 16.46
CA ILE A 195 -5.08 -10.75 15.77
C ILE A 195 -5.27 -9.25 15.54
N ARG A 196 -6.44 -8.84 15.04
CA ARG A 196 -6.71 -7.43 14.77
C ARG A 196 -6.64 -6.59 16.03
N GLU A 197 -7.36 -6.97 17.08
CA GLU A 197 -7.40 -6.21 18.33
C GLU A 197 -6.01 -6.05 18.95
N HIS A 198 -5.19 -7.11 18.94
CA HIS A 198 -3.86 -7.05 19.55
C HIS A 198 -2.86 -6.30 18.67
N CYS A 199 -2.85 -6.51 17.36
CA CYS A 199 -1.98 -5.74 16.47
C CYS A 199 -2.31 -4.24 16.45
N GLU A 200 -3.58 -3.87 16.61
CA GLU A 200 -4.00 -2.47 16.72
C GLU A 200 -3.67 -1.87 18.09
N ARG A 201 -3.78 -2.66 19.18
CA ARG A 201 -3.41 -2.23 20.53
C ARG A 201 -1.90 -2.13 20.74
N TYR A 202 -1.12 -2.98 20.07
CA TYR A 202 0.32 -3.16 20.25
C TYR A 202 1.09 -2.94 18.94
N PRO A 203 1.10 -1.71 18.41
CA PRO A 203 1.62 -1.40 17.07
C PRO A 203 3.14 -1.54 16.94
N GLY A 204 3.89 -1.66 18.03
CA GLY A 204 5.33 -1.95 18.03
C GLY A 204 5.65 -3.43 17.81
N ALA A 205 4.74 -4.33 18.20
CA ALA A 205 4.94 -5.78 18.13
C ALA A 205 4.93 -6.29 16.67
N LYS A 206 5.82 -7.22 16.35
CA LYS A 206 5.90 -7.85 15.02
C LYS A 206 5.32 -9.26 15.08
N LEU A 207 4.17 -9.49 14.47
CA LEU A 207 3.52 -10.80 14.47
C LEU A 207 3.92 -11.59 13.21
N ILE A 208 4.58 -12.75 13.38
CA ILE A 208 4.79 -13.73 12.31
C ILE A 208 3.75 -14.85 12.50
N LEU A 209 2.85 -14.99 11.54
CA LEU A 209 1.84 -16.04 11.51
C LEU A 209 2.43 -17.26 10.79
N ALA A 210 2.64 -18.32 11.56
CA ALA A 210 3.36 -19.50 11.09
C ALA A 210 2.59 -20.33 10.05
N HIS A 211 3.32 -21.02 9.18
CA HIS A 211 2.77 -21.91 8.14
C HIS A 211 1.76 -21.18 7.25
N ALA A 212 2.10 -19.95 6.87
CA ALA A 212 1.29 -18.94 6.20
C ALA A 212 -0.15 -19.01 6.72
N ALA A 213 -0.24 -18.71 8.02
CA ALA A 213 -1.41 -18.71 8.88
C ALA A 213 -2.26 -20.01 8.83
N ARG A 214 -1.53 -21.14 8.67
CA ARG A 214 -1.88 -22.56 8.56
C ARG A 214 -2.63 -22.99 7.30
N GLY A 215 -2.22 -22.47 6.16
CA GLY A 215 -2.67 -22.82 4.81
C GLY A 215 -2.46 -24.28 4.37
N PHE A 216 -2.37 -25.23 5.30
CA PHE A 216 -2.55 -26.66 5.00
C PHE A 216 -3.92 -26.93 4.40
N CYS A 217 -4.93 -26.13 4.79
CA CYS A 217 -6.15 -25.96 4.02
C CYS A 217 -6.15 -24.57 3.35
N GLY A 218 -5.74 -24.49 2.09
CA GLY A 218 -5.56 -23.20 1.42
C GLY A 218 -6.85 -22.36 1.31
N ARG A 219 -8.02 -23.00 1.26
CA ARG A 219 -9.35 -22.34 1.29
C ARG A 219 -9.56 -21.49 2.54
N HIS A 220 -9.09 -21.95 3.70
CA HIS A 220 -9.19 -21.19 4.94
C HIS A 220 -8.33 -19.93 4.89
N THR A 221 -7.18 -20.00 4.22
CA THR A 221 -6.36 -18.81 3.95
C THR A 221 -7.10 -17.84 3.03
N VAL A 222 -7.61 -18.32 1.89
CA VAL A 222 -8.34 -17.49 0.90
C VAL A 222 -9.52 -16.76 1.55
N GLU A 223 -10.30 -17.48 2.37
CA GLU A 223 -11.46 -16.90 3.07
C GLU A 223 -11.05 -15.89 4.15
N GLY A 224 -10.00 -16.18 4.92
CA GLY A 224 -9.65 -15.41 6.09
C GLY A 224 -8.72 -14.21 5.84
N ILE A 225 -7.87 -14.25 4.81
CA ILE A 225 -6.73 -13.32 4.70
C ILE A 225 -7.12 -11.86 4.56
N GLY A 226 -8.25 -11.58 3.90
CA GLY A 226 -8.78 -10.23 3.75
C GLY A 226 -9.07 -9.54 5.08
N SER A 227 -9.38 -10.31 6.14
CA SER A 227 -9.66 -9.78 7.48
C SER A 227 -8.46 -9.14 8.16
N LEU A 228 -7.23 -9.38 7.67
CA LEU A 228 -5.99 -8.83 8.22
C LEU A 228 -5.49 -7.60 7.46
N ARG A 229 -6.18 -7.18 6.39
CA ARG A 229 -5.79 -5.98 5.62
C ARG A 229 -5.69 -4.76 6.54
N GLY A 230 -4.67 -3.94 6.26
CA GLY A 230 -4.35 -2.74 7.02
C GLY A 230 -3.52 -2.99 8.28
N LEU A 231 -3.17 -4.23 8.65
CA LEU A 231 -2.29 -4.49 9.80
C LEU A 231 -0.82 -4.37 9.38
N ASP A 232 -0.12 -3.37 9.93
CA ASP A 232 1.19 -2.93 9.43
C ASP A 232 2.38 -3.78 9.88
N ARG A 233 2.22 -4.64 10.88
CA ARG A 233 3.32 -5.46 11.43
C ARG A 233 2.97 -6.94 11.53
N VAL A 234 2.11 -7.39 10.61
CA VAL A 234 1.79 -8.80 10.41
C VAL A 234 2.59 -9.34 9.22
N TYR A 235 3.18 -10.52 9.41
CA TYR A 235 4.03 -11.23 8.46
C TYR A 235 3.71 -12.72 8.47
N PHE A 236 4.20 -13.45 7.49
CA PHE A 236 3.88 -14.86 7.27
C PHE A 236 5.13 -15.63 6.88
N ASP A 237 5.24 -16.90 7.29
CA ASP A 237 6.29 -17.79 6.78
C ASP A 237 5.72 -18.92 5.93
N THR A 238 6.49 -19.50 5.01
CA THR A 238 5.99 -20.48 4.03
C THR A 238 5.90 -21.93 4.52
N SER A 239 6.27 -22.16 5.77
CA SER A 239 6.62 -23.47 6.35
C SER A 239 5.59 -24.57 6.13
N ALA A 240 6.01 -25.69 5.54
CA ALA A 240 5.27 -26.94 5.40
C ALA A 240 3.94 -26.89 4.61
N VAL A 241 3.62 -25.75 3.99
CA VAL A 241 2.42 -25.59 3.15
C VAL A 241 2.70 -26.11 1.75
N CYS A 242 1.83 -27.00 1.26
CA CYS A 242 1.95 -27.63 -0.06
C CYS A 242 0.88 -27.15 -1.07
N GLU A 243 -0.01 -26.25 -0.67
CA GLU A 243 -1.11 -25.75 -1.51
C GLU A 243 -0.77 -24.35 -2.06
N PRO A 244 -0.56 -24.18 -3.38
CA PRO A 244 -0.22 -22.88 -3.97
C PRO A 244 -1.25 -21.79 -3.69
N GLU A 245 -2.54 -22.15 -3.65
CA GLU A 245 -3.65 -21.21 -3.42
C GLU A 245 -3.51 -20.42 -2.11
N ALA A 246 -2.87 -21.00 -1.09
CA ALA A 246 -2.59 -20.30 0.16
C ALA A 246 -1.62 -19.14 -0.08
N PHE A 247 -0.49 -19.40 -0.74
CA PHE A 247 0.53 -18.39 -1.04
C PHE A 247 0.02 -17.33 -2.01
N GLU A 248 -0.77 -17.72 -3.02
CA GLU A 248 -1.39 -16.78 -3.97
C GLU A 248 -2.27 -15.76 -3.24
N ALA A 249 -3.14 -16.22 -2.33
CA ALA A 249 -4.01 -15.33 -1.54
C ALA A 249 -3.21 -14.33 -0.68
N PHE A 250 -2.06 -14.75 -0.14
CA PHE A 250 -1.15 -13.86 0.57
C PHE A 250 -0.49 -12.83 -0.35
N LEU A 251 0.10 -13.28 -1.47
CA LEU A 251 0.80 -12.41 -2.41
C LEU A 251 -0.15 -11.35 -3.00
N GLU A 252 -1.39 -11.73 -3.28
CA GLU A 252 -2.44 -10.80 -3.72
C GLU A 252 -2.80 -9.76 -2.66
N THR A 253 -2.87 -10.18 -1.39
CA THR A 253 -3.33 -9.30 -0.30
C THR A 253 -2.22 -8.42 0.27
N PHE A 254 -1.02 -8.96 0.45
CA PHE A 254 0.09 -8.34 1.19
C PHE A 254 1.36 -8.15 0.36
N GLY A 255 1.47 -8.81 -0.80
CA GLY A 255 2.68 -8.77 -1.63
C GLY A 255 3.86 -9.57 -1.05
N PRO A 256 5.01 -9.52 -1.75
CA PRO A 256 6.19 -10.33 -1.42
C PRO A 256 6.93 -9.85 -0.16
N THR A 257 6.78 -8.58 0.24
CA THR A 257 7.52 -8.00 1.38
C THR A 257 7.02 -8.46 2.76
N ARG A 258 5.97 -9.28 2.80
CA ARG A 258 5.32 -9.80 4.02
C ARG A 258 5.36 -11.33 4.15
N LEU A 259 5.83 -12.04 3.13
CA LEU A 259 5.95 -13.49 3.10
C LEU A 259 7.44 -13.87 3.16
N PHE A 260 7.80 -14.73 4.11
CA PHE A 260 9.18 -15.15 4.32
C PHE A 260 9.34 -16.64 4.05
N PHE A 261 10.45 -17.01 3.42
CA PHE A 261 10.80 -18.43 3.32
C PHE A 261 10.99 -19.01 4.72
N GLY A 262 10.24 -20.06 5.03
CA GLY A 262 10.40 -20.89 6.22
C GLY A 262 10.49 -22.35 5.81
N ALA A 263 11.53 -23.05 6.27
CA ALA A 263 11.72 -24.46 5.95
C ALA A 263 11.08 -25.38 6.98
N ASP A 264 10.59 -24.89 8.12
CA ASP A 264 10.02 -25.72 9.19
C ASP A 264 10.93 -26.89 9.60
N PHE A 265 12.22 -26.60 9.80
CA PHE A 265 13.20 -27.67 9.84
C PHE A 265 12.87 -28.77 10.87
N CYS A 266 13.15 -29.98 10.38
CA CYS A 266 12.77 -31.35 10.73
C CYS A 266 11.42 -31.82 10.19
N VAL A 267 10.40 -30.96 10.10
CA VAL A 267 9.12 -31.31 9.47
C VAL A 267 9.33 -31.52 7.97
N THR A 268 10.17 -30.70 7.34
CA THR A 268 10.51 -30.82 5.92
C THR A 268 11.39 -32.02 5.55
N GLU A 269 11.95 -32.71 6.55
CA GLU A 269 12.74 -33.94 6.38
C GLU A 269 11.85 -35.20 6.29
N MET A 270 10.52 -35.06 6.37
CA MET A 270 9.58 -36.17 6.26
C MET A 270 9.16 -36.42 4.81
N ARG A 271 8.85 -37.68 4.47
CA ARG A 271 8.17 -38.02 3.21
C ARG A 271 6.67 -37.85 3.34
N SER A 272 6.19 -36.66 3.01
CA SER A 272 4.82 -36.27 3.25
C SER A 272 4.41 -35.09 2.38
N ARG A 273 3.10 -34.93 2.17
CA ARG A 273 2.48 -33.76 1.58
C ARG A 273 1.16 -33.47 2.30
N CYS A 274 0.92 -32.22 2.68
CA CYS A 274 -0.44 -31.83 3.09
C CYS A 274 -1.31 -31.64 1.85
N VAL A 275 -2.53 -32.15 1.89
CA VAL A 275 -3.51 -31.99 0.81
C VAL A 275 -4.84 -31.51 1.36
N ASN A 276 -5.45 -30.59 0.63
CA ASN A 276 -6.82 -30.15 0.88
C ASN A 276 -7.82 -31.31 0.77
N LEU A 277 -8.70 -31.44 1.76
CA LEU A 277 -9.84 -32.35 1.72
C LEU A 277 -11.09 -31.71 2.34
N ALA A 278 -12.09 -31.42 1.51
CA ALA A 278 -13.32 -30.72 1.90
C ALA A 278 -13.05 -29.37 2.61
N ASP A 279 -13.35 -29.28 3.91
CA ASP A 279 -13.16 -28.10 4.77
C ASP A 279 -11.98 -28.29 5.75
N GLY A 280 -10.99 -29.06 5.34
CA GLY A 280 -9.79 -29.33 6.13
C GLY A 280 -8.67 -29.88 5.25
N PHE A 281 -7.74 -30.59 5.88
CA PHE A 281 -6.59 -31.16 5.20
C PHE A 281 -6.23 -32.54 5.75
N LEU A 282 -5.47 -33.30 4.96
CA LEU A 282 -4.91 -34.60 5.33
C LEU A 282 -3.42 -34.60 5.01
N TRP A 283 -2.61 -35.18 5.89
CA TRP A 283 -1.23 -35.51 5.57
C TRP A 283 -1.18 -36.85 4.83
N LEU A 284 -0.69 -36.84 3.60
CA LEU A 284 -0.40 -38.05 2.81
C LEU A 284 1.06 -38.43 3.02
N ASP A 285 1.29 -39.36 3.94
CA ASP A 285 2.58 -39.96 4.23
C ASP A 285 2.61 -41.45 3.84
N GLU A 286 3.80 -42.05 3.91
CA GLU A 286 4.06 -43.45 3.53
C GLU A 286 3.27 -44.49 4.35
N ILE A 287 2.70 -44.10 5.48
CA ILE A 287 1.96 -44.99 6.38
C ILE A 287 0.47 -44.95 6.06
N ARG A 288 -0.08 -43.75 5.86
CA ARG A 288 -1.52 -43.50 5.68
C ARG A 288 -2.01 -43.87 4.28
N ALA A 289 -1.14 -43.87 3.27
CA ALA A 289 -1.50 -44.19 1.89
C ALA A 289 -0.71 -45.39 1.33
N ASP A 290 -1.41 -46.29 0.62
CA ASP A 290 -0.77 -47.39 -0.13
C ASP A 290 -0.27 -46.88 -1.48
N PHE A 291 0.92 -46.27 -1.48
CA PHE A 291 1.54 -45.77 -2.70
C PHE A 291 1.90 -46.88 -3.69
N SER A 292 2.04 -48.14 -3.26
CA SER A 292 2.37 -49.25 -4.17
C SER A 292 1.34 -49.43 -5.29
N ARG A 293 0.09 -49.00 -5.05
CA ARG A 293 -1.01 -48.99 -6.03
C ARG A 293 -0.96 -47.82 -7.01
N SER A 294 -0.18 -46.79 -6.71
CA SER A 294 0.02 -45.67 -7.63
C SER A 294 1.11 -45.99 -8.64
N ARG A 295 0.83 -45.72 -9.92
CA ARG A 295 1.80 -45.85 -11.02
C ARG A 295 2.71 -44.63 -11.17
N PHE A 296 2.28 -43.48 -10.67
CA PHE A 296 2.91 -42.18 -10.99
C PHE A 296 3.23 -41.32 -9.77
N ALA A 297 2.66 -41.63 -8.60
CA ALA A 297 2.81 -40.80 -7.40
C ALA A 297 3.56 -41.55 -6.30
N ARG A 298 4.60 -40.90 -5.78
CA ARG A 298 5.38 -41.29 -4.61
C ARG A 298 5.60 -40.02 -3.77
N PRO A 299 5.59 -40.10 -2.42
CA PRO A 299 5.85 -38.94 -1.59
C PRO A 299 7.33 -38.55 -1.70
N THR A 300 7.58 -37.28 -1.99
CA THR A 300 8.93 -36.69 -1.87
C THR A 300 9.11 -36.08 -0.48
N LEU A 301 10.28 -35.49 -0.22
CA LEU A 301 10.48 -34.70 1.00
C LEU A 301 9.48 -33.54 1.04
N LEU A 302 8.85 -33.32 2.20
CA LEU A 302 7.88 -32.26 2.39
C LEU A 302 8.45 -30.87 2.07
N GLY A 303 9.76 -30.66 2.30
CA GLY A 303 10.44 -29.42 1.91
C GLY A 303 10.42 -29.16 0.40
N LEU A 304 10.56 -30.21 -0.41
CA LEU A 304 10.45 -30.12 -1.87
C LEU A 304 9.01 -29.81 -2.30
N GLU A 305 8.03 -30.50 -1.72
CA GLU A 305 6.60 -30.28 -2.00
C GLU A 305 6.16 -28.84 -1.67
N SER A 306 6.65 -28.31 -0.54
CA SER A 306 6.37 -26.94 -0.12
C SER A 306 7.02 -25.89 -1.03
N LEU A 307 8.29 -26.09 -1.41
CA LEU A 307 8.98 -25.21 -2.35
C LEU A 307 8.36 -25.24 -3.75
N LEU A 308 7.90 -26.41 -4.22
CA LEU A 308 7.16 -26.51 -5.48
C LEU A 308 5.86 -25.70 -5.44
N ALA A 309 5.14 -25.76 -4.33
CA ALA A 309 3.91 -24.99 -4.15
C ALA A 309 4.18 -23.48 -4.13
N LEU A 310 5.21 -23.05 -3.41
CA LEU A 310 5.64 -21.65 -3.38
C LEU A 310 6.08 -21.16 -4.77
N LYS A 311 6.88 -21.96 -5.49
CA LYS A 311 7.30 -21.66 -6.85
C LYS A 311 6.11 -21.47 -7.78
N GLN A 312 5.14 -22.37 -7.73
CA GLN A 312 3.95 -22.29 -8.56
C GLN A 312 3.15 -21.02 -8.29
N ALA A 313 2.96 -20.65 -7.01
CA ALA A 313 2.29 -19.42 -6.63
C ALA A 313 3.04 -18.18 -7.12
N CYS A 314 4.37 -18.14 -6.96
CA CYS A 314 5.19 -17.04 -7.47
C CYS A 314 5.08 -16.88 -8.99
N GLU A 315 5.05 -17.98 -9.74
CA GLU A 315 4.89 -17.96 -11.21
C GLU A 315 3.49 -17.47 -11.62
N ASN A 316 2.45 -17.95 -10.93
CA ASN A 316 1.06 -17.56 -11.18
C ASN A 316 0.82 -16.07 -10.88
N GLN A 317 1.51 -15.53 -9.87
CA GLN A 317 1.45 -14.12 -9.48
C GLN A 317 2.48 -13.24 -10.21
N HIS A 318 3.23 -13.81 -11.18
CA HIS A 318 4.19 -13.10 -12.03
C HIS A 318 5.30 -12.37 -11.27
N LEU A 319 5.78 -12.95 -10.17
CA LEU A 319 6.86 -12.38 -9.36
C LEU A 319 8.17 -12.31 -10.16
N THR A 320 8.88 -11.20 -10.00
CA THR A 320 10.22 -11.02 -10.55
C THR A 320 11.27 -11.70 -9.68
N ARG A 321 12.50 -11.81 -10.18
CA ARG A 321 13.62 -12.30 -9.36
C ARG A 321 13.83 -11.47 -8.08
N ASP A 322 13.66 -10.16 -8.14
CA ASP A 322 13.79 -9.30 -6.96
C ASP A 322 12.71 -9.61 -5.93
N ASP A 323 11.49 -9.96 -6.36
CA ASP A 323 10.41 -10.39 -5.45
C ASP A 323 10.71 -11.75 -4.81
N ILE A 324 11.32 -12.68 -5.56
CA ILE A 324 11.77 -13.97 -5.00
C ILE A 324 12.88 -13.74 -3.96
N GLU A 325 13.87 -12.90 -4.26
CA GLU A 325 14.91 -12.53 -3.30
C GLU A 325 14.34 -11.81 -2.07
N GLU A 326 13.27 -11.02 -2.23
CA GLU A 326 12.56 -10.41 -1.12
C GLU A 326 12.00 -11.46 -0.15
N ILE A 327 11.36 -12.51 -0.67
CA ILE A 327 10.77 -13.62 0.12
C ILE A 327 11.86 -14.47 0.79
N PHE A 328 12.90 -14.84 0.04
CA PHE A 328 13.90 -15.79 0.51
C PHE A 328 15.04 -15.15 1.31
N CYS A 329 15.42 -13.91 1.00
CA CYS A 329 16.68 -13.35 1.47
C CYS A 329 16.53 -12.06 2.27
N LEU A 330 15.65 -11.15 1.85
CA LEU A 330 15.67 -9.76 2.37
C LEU A 330 14.63 -9.52 3.48
N GLY A 331 13.41 -10.01 3.30
CA GLY A 331 12.25 -9.66 4.12
C GLY A 331 12.47 -9.92 5.61
N ALA A 332 12.75 -11.18 5.96
CA ALA A 332 12.98 -11.60 7.35
C ALA A 332 14.19 -10.88 7.96
N ARG A 333 15.31 -10.79 7.23
CA ARG A 333 16.51 -10.10 7.72
C ARG A 333 16.23 -8.64 8.07
N ARG A 334 15.43 -7.94 7.25
CA ARG A 334 15.07 -6.54 7.49
C ARG A 334 14.34 -6.36 8.81
N ILE A 335 13.30 -7.15 9.08
CA ILE A 335 12.51 -6.99 10.32
C ILE A 335 13.26 -7.44 11.58
N LEU A 336 14.29 -8.28 11.40
CA LEU A 336 15.17 -8.80 12.45
C LEU A 336 16.44 -7.96 12.67
N GLY A 337 16.63 -6.87 11.91
CA GLY A 337 17.81 -6.01 12.02
C GLY A 337 19.12 -6.72 11.64
N LEU A 338 19.05 -7.66 10.68
CA LEU A 338 20.21 -8.36 10.14
C LEU A 338 20.77 -7.63 8.90
N PRO A 339 22.09 -7.69 8.65
CA PRO A 339 22.67 -7.19 7.41
C PRO A 339 22.02 -7.86 6.18
N LEU A 340 21.72 -7.07 5.15
CA LEU A 340 21.22 -7.60 3.90
C LEU A 340 22.38 -8.15 3.05
N PRO A 341 22.17 -9.24 2.29
CA PRO A 341 23.21 -9.85 1.44
C PRO A 341 23.64 -8.96 0.26
N ARG A 342 22.86 -7.91 -0.04
CA ARG A 342 23.20 -6.86 -1.00
C ARG A 342 22.71 -5.50 -0.52
N ASN A 343 23.36 -4.45 -1.01
CA ASN A 343 22.85 -3.09 -0.86
C ASN A 343 21.66 -2.89 -1.80
N LEU A 344 20.61 -2.24 -1.28
CA LEU A 344 19.50 -1.78 -2.09
C LEU A 344 19.89 -0.48 -2.82
N PRO A 345 19.22 -0.13 -3.94
CA PRO A 345 19.50 1.11 -4.65
C PRO A 345 19.26 2.34 -3.76
N ASP A 346 20.26 3.21 -3.64
CA ASP A 346 20.15 4.47 -2.90
C ASP A 346 19.16 5.42 -3.62
N VAL A 347 18.10 5.86 -2.93
CA VAL A 347 17.01 6.62 -3.54
C VAL A 347 17.45 8.01 -3.98
N GLN A 348 18.39 8.63 -3.24
CA GLN A 348 18.88 9.97 -3.52
C GLN A 348 19.85 9.93 -4.71
N GLN A 349 20.74 8.94 -4.77
CA GLN A 349 21.65 8.74 -5.89
C GLN A 349 20.88 8.41 -7.17
N ALA A 350 19.83 7.59 -7.09
CA ALA A 350 18.94 7.34 -8.22
C ALA A 350 18.26 8.64 -8.71
N TYR A 351 17.86 9.53 -7.80
CA TYR A 351 17.26 10.81 -8.17
C TYR A 351 18.29 11.78 -8.79
N VAL A 352 19.53 11.78 -8.30
CA VAL A 352 20.64 12.54 -8.91
C VAL A 352 20.89 12.07 -10.34
N GLU A 353 20.95 10.75 -10.56
CA GLU A 353 21.07 10.17 -11.90
C GLU A 353 19.87 10.56 -12.78
N ALA A 354 18.65 10.44 -12.27
CA ALA A 354 17.44 10.76 -13.03
C ALA A 354 17.39 12.22 -13.45
N LYS A 355 17.91 13.18 -12.66
CA LYS A 355 18.01 14.59 -13.08
C LYS A 355 18.91 14.79 -14.31
N SER A 356 19.84 13.87 -14.59
CA SER A 356 20.65 13.88 -15.81
C SER A 356 19.93 13.26 -17.03
N LEU A 357 18.89 12.45 -16.80
CA LEU A 357 18.18 11.68 -17.83
C LEU A 357 16.78 12.23 -18.14
N ILE A 358 16.14 12.85 -17.16
CA ILE A 358 14.74 13.30 -17.17
C ILE A 358 14.72 14.79 -16.81
N PRO A 359 14.11 15.66 -17.63
CA PRO A 359 13.96 17.08 -17.30
C PRO A 359 13.29 17.31 -15.93
N GLY A 360 14.09 17.75 -14.96
CA GLY A 360 13.67 17.94 -13.57
C GLY A 360 13.42 16.64 -12.79
N GLY A 361 14.07 15.55 -13.18
CA GLY A 361 14.20 14.28 -12.43
C GLY A 361 12.94 13.41 -12.35
N THR A 362 11.75 13.97 -12.59
CA THR A 362 10.46 13.26 -12.56
C THR A 362 9.52 13.77 -13.66
N GLN A 363 8.47 13.00 -13.94
CA GLN A 363 7.45 13.33 -14.94
C GLN A 363 6.42 14.36 -14.46
N LEU A 364 6.36 14.66 -13.15
CA LEU A 364 5.37 15.57 -12.57
C LEU A 364 6.00 16.47 -11.50
N LEU A 365 5.90 17.78 -11.70
CA LEU A 365 6.40 18.81 -10.79
C LEU A 365 5.98 18.57 -9.33
N SER A 366 4.70 18.32 -9.08
CA SER A 366 4.16 18.17 -7.72
C SER A 366 4.64 16.93 -6.97
N LYS A 367 5.32 16.00 -7.65
CA LYS A 367 5.96 14.82 -7.05
C LYS A 367 7.48 14.96 -6.91
N ARG A 368 8.05 16.09 -7.32
CA ARG A 368 9.49 16.34 -7.16
C ARG A 368 9.85 16.43 -5.68
N PRO A 369 10.92 15.76 -5.21
CA PRO A 369 11.46 15.91 -3.86
C PRO A 369 11.63 17.37 -3.40
N GLU A 370 11.97 18.27 -4.32
CA GLU A 370 12.15 19.70 -4.03
C GLU A 370 10.88 20.41 -3.55
N MET A 371 9.69 19.84 -3.80
CA MET A 371 8.41 20.36 -3.30
C MET A 371 8.11 19.96 -1.85
N PHE A 372 8.93 19.07 -1.27
CA PHE A 372 8.73 18.50 0.07
C PHE A 372 9.94 18.77 0.97
N ALA A 373 11.00 17.96 0.82
CA ALA A 373 12.27 18.07 1.52
C ALA A 373 13.39 17.71 0.53
N PRO A 374 14.02 18.70 -0.13
CA PRO A 374 15.13 18.46 -1.06
C PRO A 374 16.21 17.59 -0.41
N GLU A 375 16.78 16.66 -1.19
CA GLU A 375 17.86 15.73 -0.79
C GLU A 375 17.49 14.72 0.32
N GLN A 376 16.21 14.69 0.75
CA GLN A 376 15.73 13.78 1.81
C GLN A 376 14.45 13.04 1.42
N TRP A 377 13.55 13.68 0.67
CA TRP A 377 12.29 13.06 0.26
C TRP A 377 12.55 11.92 -0.76
N PRO A 378 11.97 10.73 -0.57
CA PRO A 378 12.18 9.61 -1.49
C PRO A 378 11.49 9.89 -2.84
N ALA A 379 12.26 9.83 -3.92
CA ALA A 379 11.77 10.10 -5.28
C ALA A 379 11.04 8.89 -5.91
N TYR A 380 11.36 7.68 -5.45
CA TYR A 380 10.92 6.44 -6.08
C TYR A 380 10.37 5.45 -5.06
N TYR A 381 9.31 4.74 -5.45
CA TYR A 381 8.75 3.66 -4.67
C TYR A 381 8.82 2.34 -5.44
N ARG A 382 8.97 1.25 -4.70
CA ARG A 382 8.88 -0.12 -5.20
C ARG A 382 7.46 -0.68 -5.06
N GLU A 383 6.82 -0.37 -3.94
CA GLU A 383 5.51 -0.92 -3.58
C GLU A 383 4.62 0.14 -2.94
N ALA A 384 3.31 0.07 -3.19
CA ALA A 384 2.32 0.85 -2.45
C ALA A 384 1.01 0.05 -2.33
N ARG A 385 0.44 -0.01 -1.12
CA ARG A 385 -0.79 -0.77 -0.81
C ARG A 385 -1.58 -0.07 0.30
N GLY A 386 -2.88 0.10 0.12
CA GLY A 386 -3.71 0.86 1.05
C GLY A 386 -3.23 2.31 1.18
N CYS A 387 -2.63 2.66 2.32
CA CYS A 387 -1.95 3.93 2.54
C CYS A 387 -0.45 3.77 2.88
N GLU A 388 0.11 2.57 2.70
CA GLU A 388 1.55 2.31 2.90
C GLU A 388 2.31 2.45 1.57
N VAL A 389 3.52 2.99 1.65
CA VAL A 389 4.49 3.09 0.54
C VAL A 389 5.83 2.52 1.00
N ILE A 390 6.46 1.70 0.15
CA ILE A 390 7.81 1.19 0.36
C ILE A 390 8.70 1.77 -0.73
N ASP A 391 9.74 2.50 -0.34
CA ASP A 391 10.71 3.05 -1.30
C ASP A 391 11.62 1.96 -1.90
N ILE A 392 12.49 2.37 -2.83
CA ILE A 392 13.45 1.44 -3.47
C ILE A 392 14.61 1.03 -2.55
N GLU A 393 14.80 1.71 -1.40
CA GLU A 393 15.72 1.32 -0.33
C GLU A 393 15.07 0.37 0.70
N GLY A 394 13.76 0.12 0.56
CA GLY A 394 13.01 -0.74 1.46
C GLY A 394 12.50 -0.02 2.72
N ASN A 395 12.60 1.31 2.79
CA ASN A 395 11.99 2.10 3.87
C ASN A 395 10.47 2.09 3.70
N ARG A 396 9.77 1.89 4.81
CA ARG A 396 8.30 1.84 4.86
C ARG A 396 7.77 3.16 5.38
N TYR A 397 6.74 3.68 4.72
CA TYR A 397 6.09 4.92 5.10
C TYR A 397 4.57 4.79 5.09
N LEU A 398 3.92 5.38 6.09
CA LEU A 398 2.50 5.72 6.01
C LEU A 398 2.33 7.03 5.24
N ASP A 399 1.54 7.02 4.17
CA ASP A 399 1.31 8.17 3.31
C ASP A 399 0.24 9.11 3.87
N MET A 400 0.69 10.04 4.72
CA MET A 400 -0.11 11.15 5.24
C MET A 400 0.09 12.42 4.40
N SER A 401 0.30 12.26 3.09
CA SER A 401 0.54 13.34 2.13
C SER A 401 -0.53 13.35 1.04
N LEU A 402 -0.16 13.38 -0.24
CA LEU A 402 -1.04 13.79 -1.32
C LEU A 402 -1.84 12.66 -1.98
N GLY A 403 -1.71 11.39 -1.56
CA GLY A 403 -2.50 10.27 -2.10
C GLY A 403 -2.42 10.17 -3.64
N GLY A 404 -1.19 10.03 -4.16
CA GLY A 404 -0.96 9.99 -5.61
C GLY A 404 -1.21 11.32 -6.36
N ILE A 405 -1.29 12.46 -5.67
CA ILE A 405 -1.78 13.75 -6.18
C ILE A 405 -3.29 13.67 -6.49
N LEU A 406 -4.05 13.26 -5.47
CA LEU A 406 -5.51 13.10 -5.50
C LEU A 406 -6.02 12.00 -6.45
N SER A 407 -5.14 11.19 -7.06
CA SER A 407 -5.55 10.18 -8.04
C SER A 407 -6.09 8.90 -7.42
N THR A 408 -5.70 8.58 -6.19
CA THR A 408 -6.12 7.38 -5.46
C THR A 408 -7.10 7.80 -4.37
N ILE A 409 -8.36 7.42 -4.51
CA ILE A 409 -9.42 7.77 -3.55
C ILE A 409 -9.75 6.58 -2.62
N LEU A 410 -9.60 5.36 -3.11
CA LEU A 410 -9.86 4.13 -2.36
C LEU A 410 -8.61 3.69 -1.56
N GLY A 411 -7.43 4.06 -2.03
CA GLY A 411 -6.14 3.55 -1.54
C GLY A 411 -5.34 2.94 -2.68
N TYR A 412 -4.05 2.73 -2.44
CA TYR A 412 -3.13 2.09 -3.37
C TYR A 412 -3.47 0.60 -3.56
N ALA A 413 -3.39 0.14 -4.81
CA ALA A 413 -3.64 -1.26 -5.18
C ALA A 413 -4.97 -1.81 -4.64
N ASP A 414 -6.05 -1.02 -4.80
CA ASP A 414 -7.39 -1.46 -4.39
C ASP A 414 -7.77 -2.79 -5.07
N PRO A 415 -8.16 -3.83 -4.31
CA PRO A 415 -8.32 -5.18 -4.84
C PRO A 415 -9.42 -5.29 -5.88
N ASP A 416 -10.52 -4.54 -5.75
CA ASP A 416 -11.65 -4.62 -6.69
C ASP A 416 -11.29 -3.95 -8.02
N VAL A 417 -10.59 -2.81 -7.96
CA VAL A 417 -10.10 -2.10 -9.15
C VAL A 417 -9.00 -2.89 -9.86
N ASN A 418 -8.02 -3.41 -9.11
CA ASN A 418 -6.95 -4.22 -9.69
C ASN A 418 -7.48 -5.51 -10.31
N ALA A 419 -8.44 -6.20 -9.69
CA ALA A 419 -9.05 -7.40 -10.27
C ALA A 419 -9.71 -7.10 -11.62
N ALA A 420 -10.45 -5.98 -11.73
CA ALA A 420 -11.06 -5.56 -12.99
C ALA A 420 -10.00 -5.28 -14.07
N VAL A 421 -8.92 -4.59 -13.71
CA VAL A 421 -7.80 -4.29 -14.63
C VAL A 421 -7.05 -5.54 -15.06
N MET A 422 -6.66 -6.41 -14.13
CA MET A 422 -5.94 -7.65 -14.44
C MET A 422 -6.78 -8.53 -15.38
N ARG A 423 -8.07 -8.69 -15.08
CA ARG A 423 -9.00 -9.39 -15.98
C ARG A 423 -9.01 -8.75 -17.38
N ARG A 424 -9.06 -7.42 -17.48
CA ARG A 424 -9.05 -6.71 -18.77
C ARG A 424 -7.76 -6.93 -19.54
N VAL A 425 -6.61 -6.92 -18.86
CA VAL A 425 -5.30 -7.23 -19.46
C VAL A 425 -5.27 -8.66 -20.00
N SER A 426 -5.73 -9.66 -19.22
CA SER A 426 -5.77 -11.06 -19.65
C SER A 426 -6.72 -11.31 -20.82
N LEU A 427 -7.78 -10.50 -20.95
CA LEU A 427 -8.71 -10.54 -22.10
C LEU A 427 -8.24 -9.69 -23.30
N GLY A 428 -7.07 -9.06 -23.20
CA GLY A 428 -6.51 -8.11 -24.16
C GLY A 428 -6.89 -6.67 -23.83
N SER A 429 -5.89 -5.79 -23.67
CA SER A 429 -6.10 -4.37 -23.33
C SER A 429 -6.51 -3.50 -24.53
N MET A 430 -6.16 -3.91 -25.76
CA MET A 430 -6.40 -3.15 -26.99
C MET A 430 -6.67 -4.13 -28.14
N ALA A 431 -7.64 -3.79 -29.00
CA ALA A 431 -7.95 -4.55 -30.21
C ALA A 431 -8.44 -3.61 -31.34
N THR A 432 -8.68 -4.17 -32.53
CA THR A 432 -9.35 -3.45 -33.63
C THR A 432 -10.78 -3.03 -33.26
N LEU A 433 -11.44 -3.80 -32.38
CA LEU A 433 -12.77 -3.51 -31.85
C LEU A 433 -12.68 -2.84 -30.47
N GLN A 434 -13.71 -2.06 -30.12
CA GLN A 434 -13.84 -1.41 -28.82
C GLN A 434 -14.24 -2.38 -27.72
N THR A 435 -13.85 -2.06 -26.49
CA THR A 435 -14.35 -2.77 -25.31
C THR A 435 -15.74 -2.25 -24.92
N HIS A 436 -16.65 -3.13 -24.52
CA HIS A 436 -17.98 -2.72 -24.03
C HIS A 436 -17.90 -1.93 -22.69
N ASP A 437 -16.77 -2.03 -21.97
CA ASP A 437 -16.51 -1.33 -20.71
C ASP A 437 -16.69 0.20 -20.84
N GLU A 438 -16.42 0.78 -22.03
CA GLU A 438 -16.65 2.22 -22.27
C GLU A 438 -18.13 2.60 -22.26
N VAL A 439 -19.01 1.72 -22.78
CA VAL A 439 -20.46 1.92 -22.78
C VAL A 439 -21.01 1.77 -21.36
N GLU A 440 -20.48 0.82 -20.59
CA GLU A 440 -20.83 0.65 -19.18
C GLU A 440 -20.44 1.88 -18.36
N LEU A 441 -19.23 2.40 -18.55
CA LEU A 441 -18.78 3.62 -17.89
C LEU A 441 -19.65 4.81 -18.26
N ALA A 442 -19.99 4.98 -19.54
CA ALA A 442 -20.85 6.07 -19.99
C ALA A 442 -22.23 5.98 -19.32
N LYS A 443 -22.87 4.82 -19.32
CA LYS A 443 -24.17 4.61 -18.66
C LYS A 443 -24.10 4.95 -17.17
N LEU A 444 -23.05 4.49 -16.48
CA LEU A 444 -22.86 4.73 -15.06
C LEU A 444 -22.70 6.22 -14.73
N LEU A 445 -21.88 6.93 -15.51
CA LEU A 445 -21.69 8.37 -15.31
C LEU A 445 -22.98 9.15 -15.60
N LEU A 446 -23.75 8.78 -16.62
CA LEU A 446 -25.01 9.45 -16.95
C LEU A 446 -26.14 9.12 -15.96
N GLU A 447 -26.11 7.94 -15.33
CA GLU A 447 -27.01 7.60 -14.22
C GLU A 447 -26.74 8.49 -13.00
N ILE A 448 -25.47 8.70 -12.65
CA ILE A 448 -25.07 9.58 -11.55
C ILE A 448 -25.36 11.06 -11.87
N HIS A 449 -25.30 11.43 -13.14
CA HIS A 449 -25.45 12.81 -13.63
C HIS A 449 -26.62 12.92 -14.62
N PRO A 450 -27.89 12.90 -14.17
CA PRO A 450 -29.06 12.83 -15.05
C PRO A 450 -29.26 14.06 -15.95
N TRP A 451 -28.55 15.16 -15.69
CA TRP A 451 -28.53 16.34 -16.55
C TRP A 451 -27.64 16.16 -17.79
N ALA A 452 -26.66 15.24 -17.73
CA ALA A 452 -25.77 14.93 -18.84
C ALA A 452 -26.40 13.83 -19.72
N GLU A 453 -26.07 13.84 -21.01
CA GLU A 453 -26.63 12.90 -21.99
C GLU A 453 -25.57 12.17 -22.82
N GLN A 454 -24.34 12.69 -22.85
CA GLN A 454 -23.23 12.15 -23.62
C GLN A 454 -21.96 12.18 -22.81
N ALA A 455 -21.06 11.23 -23.09
CA ALA A 455 -19.77 11.09 -22.44
C ALA A 455 -18.67 10.90 -23.49
N ARG A 456 -17.48 11.37 -23.17
CA ARG A 456 -16.26 11.15 -23.93
C ARG A 456 -15.09 10.89 -23.00
N PHE A 457 -14.24 9.92 -23.34
CA PHE A 457 -13.13 9.52 -22.49
C PHE A 457 -11.77 9.94 -23.05
N THR A 458 -10.85 10.26 -22.14
CA THR A 458 -9.47 10.66 -22.38
C THR A 458 -8.54 9.93 -21.40
N ARG A 459 -7.25 10.28 -21.30
CA ARG A 459 -6.32 9.64 -20.35
C ARG A 459 -5.69 10.59 -19.34
N ALA A 460 -5.74 11.90 -19.56
CA ALA A 460 -5.25 12.89 -18.61
C ALA A 460 -6.25 14.03 -18.37
N GLY A 461 -6.28 14.56 -17.14
CA GLY A 461 -7.21 15.64 -16.79
C GLY A 461 -7.02 16.93 -17.60
N GLY A 462 -5.77 17.38 -17.81
CA GLY A 462 -5.53 18.56 -18.65
C GLY A 462 -5.91 18.33 -20.12
N GLU A 463 -5.70 17.12 -20.63
CA GLU A 463 -6.14 16.71 -21.98
C GLU A 463 -7.67 16.78 -22.06
N SER A 464 -8.39 16.27 -21.05
CA SER A 464 -9.85 16.40 -20.95
C SER A 464 -10.32 17.85 -20.99
N MET A 465 -9.62 18.76 -20.32
CA MET A 465 -9.96 20.19 -20.34
C MET A 465 -9.76 20.80 -21.73
N ALA A 466 -8.68 20.44 -22.43
CA ALA A 466 -8.47 20.89 -23.81
C ALA A 466 -9.57 20.36 -24.75
N VAL A 467 -10.01 19.11 -24.56
CA VAL A 467 -11.14 18.52 -25.28
C VAL A 467 -12.44 19.26 -24.97
N ALA A 468 -12.75 19.52 -23.70
CA ALA A 468 -13.96 20.23 -23.28
C ALA A 468 -14.03 21.65 -23.86
N VAL A 469 -12.94 22.41 -23.78
CA VAL A 469 -12.85 23.76 -24.38
C VAL A 469 -13.03 23.72 -25.89
N ARG A 470 -12.45 22.71 -26.56
CA ARG A 470 -12.62 22.54 -28.01
C ARG A 470 -14.07 22.24 -28.40
N ILE A 471 -14.76 21.38 -27.64
CA ILE A 471 -16.18 21.09 -27.84
C ILE A 471 -17.01 22.37 -27.65
N ALA A 472 -16.73 23.16 -26.62
CA ALA A 472 -17.46 24.41 -26.37
C ALA A 472 -17.27 25.44 -27.49
N ARG A 473 -16.04 25.59 -28.00
CA ARG A 473 -15.74 26.45 -29.16
C ARG A 473 -16.46 25.97 -30.41
N ALA A 474 -16.45 24.67 -30.69
CA ALA A 474 -17.15 24.08 -31.83
C ALA A 474 -18.66 24.27 -31.73
N SER A 475 -19.25 24.06 -30.55
CA SER A 475 -20.69 24.22 -30.29
C SER A 475 -21.16 25.67 -30.44
N THR A 476 -20.34 26.65 -30.08
CA THR A 476 -20.72 28.07 -30.08
C THR A 476 -20.24 28.85 -31.30
N GLY A 477 -19.22 28.35 -32.02
CA GLY A 477 -18.53 29.09 -33.08
C GLY A 477 -17.72 30.28 -32.58
N ARG A 478 -17.34 30.29 -31.29
CA ARG A 478 -16.67 31.41 -30.61
C ARG A 478 -15.27 31.01 -30.14
N ASP A 479 -14.38 31.98 -29.96
CA ASP A 479 -12.95 31.72 -29.72
C ASP A 479 -12.52 31.86 -28.25
N LYS A 480 -13.05 32.85 -27.53
CA LYS A 480 -12.54 33.23 -26.22
C LYS A 480 -13.12 32.37 -25.10
N VAL A 481 -12.38 32.25 -24.01
CA VAL A 481 -12.86 31.62 -22.77
C VAL A 481 -12.60 32.54 -21.58
N ALA A 482 -13.56 32.59 -20.65
CA ALA A 482 -13.34 33.15 -19.32
C ALA A 482 -13.01 32.00 -18.37
N LEU A 483 -12.01 32.15 -17.50
CA LEU A 483 -11.56 31.07 -16.62
C LEU A 483 -11.29 31.49 -15.18
N CYS A 484 -11.56 30.57 -14.26
CA CYS A 484 -11.31 30.71 -12.82
C CYS A 484 -10.84 29.37 -12.22
N GLY A 485 -9.55 29.28 -11.91
CA GLY A 485 -8.95 28.11 -11.26
C GLY A 485 -7.75 27.58 -12.04
N TYR A 486 -7.28 26.39 -11.71
CA TYR A 486 -6.20 25.74 -12.43
C TYR A 486 -6.70 24.58 -13.28
N HIS A 487 -6.42 24.65 -14.59
CA HIS A 487 -6.99 23.73 -15.58
C HIS A 487 -5.92 23.02 -16.44
N GLY A 488 -4.69 22.90 -15.91
CA GLY A 488 -3.58 22.19 -16.55
C GLY A 488 -2.51 23.10 -17.14
N TRP A 489 -1.85 22.63 -18.20
CA TRP A 489 -0.66 23.29 -18.80
C TRP A 489 -0.82 23.56 -20.31
N HIS A 490 -1.96 23.25 -20.90
CA HIS A 490 -2.18 23.33 -22.35
C HIS A 490 -2.20 24.78 -22.83
N ASP A 491 -1.88 24.99 -24.11
CA ASP A 491 -1.76 26.31 -24.75
C ASP A 491 -2.95 27.23 -24.48
N TRP A 492 -4.19 26.71 -24.51
CA TRP A 492 -5.38 27.51 -24.27
C TRP A 492 -5.41 28.14 -22.86
N TYR A 493 -4.87 27.45 -21.86
CA TYR A 493 -4.84 27.90 -20.47
C TYR A 493 -3.65 28.83 -20.22
N LEU A 494 -2.45 28.43 -20.65
CA LEU A 494 -1.24 29.24 -20.50
C LEU A 494 -1.29 30.54 -21.33
N ALA A 495 -2.10 30.60 -22.38
CA ALA A 495 -2.36 31.83 -23.13
C ALA A 495 -2.88 32.99 -22.26
N ALA A 496 -3.45 32.72 -21.09
CA ALA A 496 -3.84 33.75 -20.12
C ALA A 496 -2.65 34.63 -19.69
N ASN A 497 -1.42 34.09 -19.70
CA ASN A 497 -0.20 34.80 -19.35
C ASN A 497 0.52 35.45 -20.56
N LEU A 498 -0.07 35.44 -21.76
CA LEU A 498 0.48 36.15 -22.93
C LEU A 498 0.09 37.64 -22.93
N GLY A 499 0.97 38.46 -23.52
CA GLY A 499 0.77 39.91 -23.71
C GLY A 499 1.38 40.78 -22.61
N ASP A 500 1.12 42.09 -22.70
CA ASP A 500 1.63 43.06 -21.73
C ASP A 500 0.81 42.98 -20.43
N GLY A 501 1.37 42.30 -19.43
CA GLY A 501 0.78 42.12 -18.10
C GLY A 501 1.38 40.92 -17.39
N ALA A 502 2.06 41.15 -16.27
CA ALA A 502 2.76 40.10 -15.54
C ALA A 502 1.78 39.10 -14.89
N ASP A 503 1.92 37.81 -15.23
CA ASP A 503 1.35 36.63 -14.55
C ASP A 503 -0.12 36.74 -14.13
N ARG A 504 -1.04 36.82 -15.11
CA ARG A 504 -2.51 36.83 -14.87
C ARG A 504 -3.01 35.58 -14.13
N LEU A 505 -2.25 34.49 -14.15
CA LEU A 505 -2.55 33.25 -13.43
C LEU A 505 -2.11 33.26 -11.95
N ARG A 506 -1.32 34.26 -11.50
CA ARG A 506 -0.78 34.35 -10.12
C ARG A 506 -1.83 34.26 -9.02
N GLY A 507 -3.02 34.82 -9.25
CA GLY A 507 -4.13 34.87 -8.28
C GLY A 507 -4.98 33.59 -8.21
N HIS A 508 -4.65 32.57 -9.02
CA HIS A 508 -5.33 31.29 -9.01
C HIS A 508 -4.57 30.29 -8.13
N LEU A 509 -4.24 29.10 -8.64
CA LEU A 509 -3.63 28.04 -7.82
C LEU A 509 -2.10 28.13 -7.73
N LEU A 510 -1.42 28.41 -8.84
CA LEU A 510 0.03 28.31 -8.96
C LEU A 510 0.58 29.58 -9.62
N PRO A 511 1.49 30.32 -8.96
CA PRO A 511 2.19 31.44 -9.58
C PRO A 511 3.37 30.97 -10.45
N GLY A 512 3.86 31.83 -11.33
CA GLY A 512 5.09 31.62 -12.09
C GLY A 512 4.94 30.69 -13.30
N LEU A 513 3.75 30.62 -13.89
CA LEU A 513 3.46 29.79 -15.06
C LEU A 513 3.87 30.52 -16.35
N GLU A 514 5.14 30.38 -16.74
CA GLU A 514 5.67 30.99 -17.95
C GLU A 514 5.06 30.39 -19.23
N PRO A 515 4.49 31.19 -20.15
CA PRO A 515 3.83 30.71 -21.37
C PRO A 515 4.84 30.41 -22.51
N SER A 516 6.08 30.07 -22.17
CA SER A 516 7.13 29.77 -23.16
C SER A 516 6.72 28.59 -24.04
N GLY A 517 6.67 28.80 -25.36
CA GLY A 517 6.23 27.81 -26.34
C GLY A 517 4.75 27.94 -26.74
N VAL A 518 3.96 28.75 -26.03
CA VAL A 518 2.56 29.04 -26.41
C VAL A 518 2.55 30.07 -27.55
N PRO A 519 1.79 29.84 -28.65
CA PRO A 519 1.72 30.77 -29.76
C PRO A 519 1.20 32.16 -29.36
N ALA A 520 1.93 33.22 -29.74
CA ALA A 520 1.55 34.61 -29.43
C ALA A 520 0.16 35.01 -29.97
N GLY A 521 -0.30 34.37 -31.05
CA GLY A 521 -1.64 34.58 -31.61
C GLY A 521 -2.79 34.14 -30.71
N LEU A 522 -2.53 33.43 -29.60
CA LEU A 522 -3.52 33.10 -28.58
C LEU A 522 -3.69 34.20 -27.53
N SER A 523 -2.92 35.28 -27.61
CA SER A 523 -3.03 36.41 -26.68
C SER A 523 -4.46 36.98 -26.67
N GLY A 524 -5.04 37.11 -25.48
CA GLY A 524 -6.42 37.59 -25.31
C GLY A 524 -7.52 36.54 -25.55
N HIS A 525 -7.17 35.28 -25.83
CA HIS A 525 -8.17 34.20 -25.99
C HIS A 525 -8.58 33.56 -24.65
N ALA A 526 -7.81 33.78 -23.59
CA ALA A 526 -8.10 33.30 -22.24
C ALA A 526 -8.12 34.49 -21.27
N LEU A 527 -9.29 34.72 -20.66
CA LEU A 527 -9.57 35.86 -19.80
C LEU A 527 -9.80 35.36 -18.37
N THR A 528 -9.11 35.93 -17.40
CA THR A 528 -9.15 35.45 -16.01
C THR A 528 -10.09 36.28 -15.14
N PHE A 529 -10.79 35.62 -14.22
CA PHE A 529 -11.54 36.27 -13.14
C PHE A 529 -11.38 35.45 -11.85
N HIS A 530 -11.57 36.09 -10.70
CA HIS A 530 -11.38 35.41 -9.41
C HIS A 530 -12.65 34.69 -8.92
N TYR A 531 -12.43 33.64 -8.14
CA TYR A 531 -13.51 32.88 -7.48
C TYR A 531 -14.31 33.80 -6.55
N ASN A 532 -15.63 33.64 -6.50
CA ASN A 532 -16.57 34.51 -5.80
C ASN A 532 -16.61 35.99 -6.28
N ARG A 533 -16.12 36.30 -7.50
CA ARG A 533 -16.14 37.66 -8.07
C ARG A 533 -16.95 37.75 -9.36
N LEU A 534 -18.28 37.75 -9.23
CA LEU A 534 -19.19 37.93 -10.37
C LEU A 534 -19.01 39.26 -11.09
N ASP A 535 -18.59 40.30 -10.36
CA ASP A 535 -18.33 41.63 -10.91
C ASP A 535 -17.20 41.62 -11.95
N GLU A 536 -16.17 40.80 -11.72
CA GLU A 536 -15.06 40.61 -12.67
C GLU A 536 -15.52 39.85 -13.92
N LEU A 537 -16.37 38.82 -13.75
CA LEU A 537 -16.98 38.14 -14.90
C LEU A 537 -17.91 39.07 -15.68
N ASP A 538 -18.70 39.90 -15.01
CA ASP A 538 -19.60 40.88 -15.64
C ASP A 538 -18.82 41.89 -16.50
N ALA A 539 -17.64 42.31 -16.04
CA ALA A 539 -16.74 43.16 -16.82
C ALA A 539 -16.28 42.45 -18.12
N ILE A 540 -15.88 41.17 -18.02
CA ILE A 540 -15.51 40.37 -19.20
C ILE A 540 -16.70 40.22 -20.15
N LEU A 541 -17.89 39.90 -19.64
CA LEU A 541 -19.09 39.70 -20.45
C LEU A 541 -19.50 40.99 -21.20
N LYS A 542 -19.34 42.15 -20.55
CA LYS A 542 -19.61 43.45 -21.17
C LYS A 542 -18.71 43.72 -22.37
N GLU A 543 -17.45 43.32 -22.30
CA GLU A 543 -16.45 43.58 -23.36
C GLU A 543 -16.41 42.49 -24.43
N HIS A 544 -16.56 41.23 -24.02
CA HIS A 544 -16.28 40.05 -24.85
C HIS A 544 -17.39 39.00 -24.89
N GLY A 545 -18.58 39.26 -24.31
CA GLY A 545 -19.63 38.26 -24.15
C GLY A 545 -20.08 37.56 -25.44
N SER A 546 -20.12 38.27 -26.57
CA SER A 546 -20.45 37.67 -27.88
C SER A 546 -19.33 36.82 -28.48
N GLU A 547 -18.10 36.95 -27.98
CA GLU A 547 -16.91 36.23 -28.42
C GLU A 547 -16.56 35.05 -27.50
N LEU A 548 -17.27 34.90 -26.37
CA LEU A 548 -17.01 33.86 -25.38
C LEU A 548 -17.72 32.55 -25.72
N ALA A 549 -16.92 31.50 -25.92
CA ALA A 549 -17.39 30.13 -26.07
C ALA A 549 -17.78 29.50 -24.74
N ALA A 550 -16.96 29.74 -23.70
CA ALA A 550 -17.13 29.10 -22.41
C ALA A 550 -16.72 29.96 -21.22
N VAL A 551 -17.37 29.68 -20.08
CA VAL A 551 -16.83 29.96 -18.74
C VAL A 551 -16.30 28.63 -18.19
N VAL A 552 -15.02 28.58 -17.83
CA VAL A 552 -14.35 27.39 -17.32
C VAL A 552 -13.95 27.60 -15.87
N MET A 553 -14.39 26.75 -14.96
CA MET A 553 -14.03 26.91 -13.55
C MET A 553 -14.06 25.62 -12.75
N GLU A 554 -13.27 25.57 -11.68
CA GLU A 554 -13.52 24.60 -10.61
C GLU A 554 -14.78 25.09 -9.86
N PRO A 555 -15.81 24.24 -9.65
CA PRO A 555 -17.02 24.66 -8.90
C PRO A 555 -16.66 25.02 -7.46
N THR A 556 -15.63 24.38 -6.92
CA THR A 556 -15.02 24.68 -5.62
C THR A 556 -13.67 23.97 -5.51
N ARG A 557 -12.81 24.42 -4.58
CA ARG A 557 -11.55 23.74 -4.27
C ARG A 557 -11.25 23.70 -2.78
N GLN A 558 -10.95 24.85 -2.18
CA GLN A 558 -10.60 24.97 -0.76
C GLN A 558 -11.80 25.42 0.08
N THR A 559 -12.54 26.41 -0.41
CA THR A 559 -13.73 26.98 0.25
C THR A 559 -14.97 26.80 -0.61
N ASP A 560 -16.11 26.66 0.03
CA ASP A 560 -17.41 26.57 -0.65
C ASP A 560 -17.68 27.91 -1.38
N PRO A 561 -18.45 27.90 -2.48
CA PRO A 561 -18.85 29.12 -3.17
C PRO A 561 -19.72 30.00 -2.24
N GLU A 562 -19.61 31.31 -2.38
CA GLU A 562 -20.55 32.22 -1.71
C GLU A 562 -21.98 31.97 -2.24
N PRO A 563 -23.03 32.15 -1.40
CA PRO A 563 -24.40 31.97 -1.84
C PRO A 563 -24.74 32.77 -3.10
N GLY A 564 -25.29 32.10 -4.12
CA GLY A 564 -25.65 32.71 -5.40
C GLY A 564 -24.50 32.88 -6.39
N PHE A 565 -23.26 32.51 -6.04
CA PHE A 565 -22.13 32.61 -6.96
C PHE A 565 -22.28 31.67 -8.16
N LEU A 566 -22.43 30.36 -7.94
CA LEU A 566 -22.52 29.38 -9.02
C LEU A 566 -23.80 29.55 -9.85
N GLU A 567 -24.92 29.85 -9.19
CA GLU A 567 -26.18 30.19 -9.83
C GLU A 567 -26.04 31.44 -10.70
N GLY A 568 -25.32 32.45 -10.19
CA GLY A 568 -25.02 33.68 -10.93
C GLY A 568 -24.14 33.43 -12.16
N ILE A 569 -23.17 32.52 -12.08
CA ILE A 569 -22.36 32.09 -13.26
C ILE A 569 -23.27 31.40 -14.29
N ARG A 570 -24.09 30.44 -13.85
CA ARG A 570 -25.00 29.69 -14.72
C ARG A 570 -25.98 30.60 -15.46
N GLU A 571 -26.63 31.51 -14.73
CA GLU A 571 -27.57 32.47 -15.30
C GLU A 571 -26.92 33.33 -16.39
N ARG A 572 -25.70 33.82 -16.13
CA ARG A 572 -24.93 34.59 -17.12
C ARG A 572 -24.61 33.76 -18.35
N CYS A 573 -24.19 32.51 -18.17
CA CYS A 573 -23.90 31.62 -19.29
C CYS A 573 -25.15 31.42 -20.16
N ASP A 574 -26.30 31.17 -19.56
CA ASP A 574 -27.57 30.97 -20.27
C ASP A 574 -28.00 32.22 -21.06
N ARG A 575 -27.97 33.40 -20.42
CA ARG A 575 -28.36 34.67 -21.05
C ARG A 575 -27.52 35.02 -22.28
N HIS A 576 -26.25 34.61 -22.31
CA HIS A 576 -25.31 34.95 -23.37
C HIS A 576 -25.04 33.79 -24.35
N GLY A 577 -25.66 32.62 -24.15
CA GLY A 577 -25.40 31.41 -24.93
C GLY A 577 -23.94 30.95 -24.84
N ILE A 578 -23.34 31.10 -23.65
CA ILE A 578 -21.97 30.67 -23.32
C ILE A 578 -22.07 29.31 -22.63
N ARG A 579 -21.13 28.39 -22.88
CA ARG A 579 -21.14 27.08 -22.23
C ARG A 579 -20.42 27.13 -20.89
N LEU A 580 -21.07 26.63 -19.85
CA LEU A 580 -20.45 26.47 -18.53
C LEU A 580 -19.73 25.13 -18.46
N ILE A 581 -18.43 25.17 -18.18
CA ILE A 581 -17.59 23.99 -17.99
C ILE A 581 -17.13 23.93 -16.54
N PHE A 582 -17.52 22.88 -15.83
CA PHE A 582 -16.98 22.59 -14.51
C PHE A 582 -15.82 21.59 -14.57
N ASP A 583 -14.67 22.03 -14.03
CA ASP A 583 -13.52 21.19 -13.76
C ASP A 583 -13.70 20.52 -12.40
N GLU A 584 -14.13 19.26 -12.43
CA GLU A 584 -14.33 18.40 -11.27
C GLU A 584 -13.12 17.47 -11.04
N ILE A 585 -12.00 17.71 -11.72
CA ILE A 585 -10.86 16.78 -11.73
C ILE A 585 -10.28 16.60 -10.32
N SER A 586 -10.21 17.69 -9.53
CA SER A 586 -9.61 17.64 -8.19
C SER A 586 -10.63 17.34 -7.09
N ILE A 587 -11.80 17.97 -7.12
CA ILE A 587 -12.81 17.87 -6.05
C ILE A 587 -13.87 16.79 -6.30
N GLY A 588 -14.11 16.42 -7.55
CA GLY A 588 -15.08 15.40 -7.91
C GLY A 588 -14.81 14.10 -7.18
N TRP A 589 -15.86 13.35 -6.89
CA TRP A 589 -15.86 12.11 -6.11
C TRP A 589 -15.54 12.26 -4.61
N ARG A 590 -14.86 13.35 -4.20
CA ARG A 590 -14.42 13.55 -2.81
C ARG A 590 -15.48 14.21 -1.97
N LEU A 591 -16.11 15.26 -2.49
CA LEU A 591 -17.09 16.05 -1.74
C LEU A 591 -18.48 15.39 -1.72
N CYS A 592 -18.81 14.66 -2.78
CA CYS A 592 -19.96 13.77 -2.90
C CYS A 592 -19.69 12.79 -4.06
N LEU A 593 -20.48 11.72 -4.14
CA LEU A 593 -20.45 10.78 -5.26
C LEU A 593 -20.81 11.51 -6.56
N GLY A 594 -19.92 11.49 -7.56
CA GLY A 594 -20.04 12.27 -8.79
C GLY A 594 -19.19 13.54 -8.73
N GLY A 595 -19.81 14.70 -8.52
CA GLY A 595 -19.12 15.99 -8.53
C GLY A 595 -19.74 17.02 -7.60
N ALA A 596 -18.95 17.99 -7.15
CA ALA A 596 -19.38 19.07 -6.28
C ALA A 596 -20.58 19.87 -6.82
N HIS A 597 -20.74 19.95 -8.15
CA HIS A 597 -21.89 20.57 -8.79
C HIS A 597 -23.24 19.93 -8.37
N LEU A 598 -23.27 18.62 -8.07
CA LEU A 598 -24.47 17.94 -7.56
C LEU A 598 -24.80 18.41 -6.14
N ARG A 599 -23.78 18.58 -5.30
CA ARG A 599 -23.95 19.10 -3.93
C ARG A 599 -24.46 20.54 -3.92
N PHE A 600 -24.00 21.38 -4.85
CA PHE A 600 -24.45 22.77 -4.94
C PHE A 600 -25.69 22.98 -5.82
N GLY A 601 -26.20 21.94 -6.48
CA GLY A 601 -27.44 22.01 -7.25
C GLY A 601 -27.35 22.86 -8.53
N VAL A 602 -26.16 23.05 -9.09
CA VAL A 602 -25.95 23.83 -10.33
C VAL A 602 -25.36 22.93 -11.41
N SER A 603 -26.14 22.60 -12.44
CA SER A 603 -25.65 21.80 -13.56
C SER A 603 -24.87 22.64 -14.57
N PRO A 604 -23.65 22.23 -14.96
CA PRO A 604 -22.93 22.84 -16.07
C PRO A 604 -23.46 22.34 -17.42
N ASP A 605 -22.95 22.90 -18.52
CA ASP A 605 -23.13 22.30 -19.86
C ASP A 605 -22.19 21.11 -20.05
N VAL A 606 -21.00 21.19 -19.45
CA VAL A 606 -19.96 20.15 -19.48
C VAL A 606 -19.31 20.01 -18.09
N ALA A 607 -19.11 18.78 -17.64
CA ALA A 607 -18.32 18.46 -16.45
C ALA A 607 -17.15 17.56 -16.83
N VAL A 608 -15.98 17.81 -16.22
CA VAL A 608 -14.74 17.09 -16.51
C VAL A 608 -14.23 16.38 -15.26
N PHE A 609 -14.03 15.07 -15.36
CA PHE A 609 -13.52 14.21 -14.28
C PHE A 609 -12.22 13.53 -14.71
N ALA A 610 -11.30 13.31 -13.78
CA ALA A 610 -10.17 12.39 -13.94
C ALA A 610 -9.70 11.96 -12.54
N LYS A 611 -8.39 11.74 -12.33
CA LYS A 611 -7.79 11.45 -11.02
C LYS A 611 -8.51 10.31 -10.29
N ALA A 612 -9.31 10.64 -9.27
CA ALA A 612 -10.06 9.70 -8.44
C ALA A 612 -10.93 8.73 -9.25
N LEU A 613 -11.40 9.14 -10.44
CA LEU A 613 -12.22 8.30 -11.32
C LEU A 613 -11.60 6.91 -11.57
N GLY A 614 -10.29 6.84 -11.79
CA GLY A 614 -9.58 5.59 -12.09
C GLY A 614 -8.85 4.96 -10.91
N ASN A 615 -8.92 5.55 -9.70
CA ASN A 615 -8.13 5.16 -8.54
C ASN A 615 -6.64 4.87 -8.85
N GLY A 616 -5.99 5.78 -9.58
CA GLY A 616 -4.58 5.65 -9.99
C GLY A 616 -4.35 5.15 -11.42
N PHE A 617 -5.36 4.58 -12.09
CA PHE A 617 -5.28 4.25 -13.51
C PHE A 617 -5.60 5.46 -14.41
N PRO A 618 -4.91 5.65 -15.56
CA PRO A 618 -5.16 6.78 -16.45
C PRO A 618 -6.57 6.72 -17.06
N ILE A 619 -7.43 7.66 -16.68
CA ILE A 619 -8.75 7.85 -17.27
C ILE A 619 -9.23 9.28 -16.99
N GLY A 620 -9.78 9.91 -18.02
CA GLY A 620 -10.54 11.15 -17.90
C GLY A 620 -11.91 10.97 -18.57
N ALA A 621 -12.90 11.73 -18.10
CA ALA A 621 -14.24 11.75 -18.64
C ALA A 621 -14.70 13.20 -18.83
N VAL A 622 -15.24 13.49 -20.00
CA VAL A 622 -15.96 14.72 -20.34
C VAL A 622 -17.42 14.31 -20.54
N ILE A 623 -18.30 14.74 -19.64
CA ILE A 623 -19.74 14.51 -19.79
C ILE A 623 -20.44 15.84 -20.03
N GLY A 624 -21.56 15.83 -20.74
CA GLY A 624 -22.28 17.06 -20.99
C GLY A 624 -23.65 16.87 -21.60
N THR A 625 -24.32 18.00 -21.81
CA THR A 625 -25.59 18.06 -22.53
C THR A 625 -25.40 17.66 -23.99
N ARG A 626 -26.42 17.06 -24.60
CA ARG A 626 -26.35 16.67 -26.02
C ARG A 626 -26.10 17.86 -26.94
N GLU A 627 -26.76 18.99 -26.64
CA GLU A 627 -26.59 20.25 -27.38
C GLU A 627 -25.12 20.67 -27.49
N THR A 628 -24.35 20.53 -26.40
CA THR A 628 -22.94 20.91 -26.38
C THR A 628 -22.06 19.81 -26.95
N MET A 629 -22.27 18.57 -26.51
CA MET A 629 -21.38 17.44 -26.79
C MET A 629 -21.46 16.95 -28.24
N SER A 630 -22.60 17.09 -28.93
CA SER A 630 -22.74 16.72 -30.36
C SER A 630 -21.81 17.51 -31.27
N ALA A 631 -21.31 18.69 -30.88
CA ALA A 631 -20.29 19.42 -31.63
C ALA A 631 -18.96 18.65 -31.79
N ALA A 632 -18.73 17.62 -30.97
CA ALA A 632 -17.59 16.73 -31.12
C ALA A 632 -17.66 15.84 -32.38
N GLU A 633 -18.81 15.74 -33.04
CA GLU A 633 -18.99 15.05 -34.33
C GLU A 633 -18.45 15.89 -35.51
N GLU A 634 -18.48 17.23 -35.37
CA GLU A 634 -18.01 18.18 -36.39
C GLU A 634 -16.54 18.59 -36.17
N SER A 635 -16.03 18.45 -34.94
CA SER A 635 -14.64 18.76 -34.59
C SER A 635 -13.76 17.50 -34.58
N PHE A 636 -12.59 17.55 -35.23
CA PHE A 636 -11.64 16.44 -35.16
C PHE A 636 -11.07 16.27 -33.75
N ILE A 637 -11.58 15.27 -33.03
CA ILE A 637 -11.16 14.91 -31.69
C ILE A 637 -10.99 13.39 -31.71
N SER A 638 -9.77 12.89 -31.57
CA SER A 638 -9.47 11.46 -31.66
C SER A 638 -8.11 11.14 -31.04
N SER A 639 -7.98 9.96 -30.45
CA SER A 639 -6.71 9.41 -29.97
C SER A 639 -6.80 7.89 -29.90
N THR A 640 -5.72 7.21 -30.30
CA THR A 640 -5.62 5.76 -30.27
C THR A 640 -5.73 5.21 -28.85
N PHE A 641 -5.10 5.84 -27.86
CA PHE A 641 -5.10 5.31 -26.50
C PHE A 641 -6.38 5.61 -25.72
N TRP A 642 -7.38 6.25 -26.33
CA TRP A 642 -8.69 6.39 -25.68
C TRP A 642 -9.53 5.10 -25.79
N THR A 643 -9.17 4.18 -26.69
CA THR A 643 -9.89 2.94 -27.01
C THR A 643 -9.37 1.71 -26.25
N GLU A 644 -8.34 1.87 -25.43
CA GLU A 644 -7.85 0.79 -24.59
C GLU A 644 -8.82 0.52 -23.43
N GLY A 645 -8.92 -0.73 -22.98
CA GLY A 645 -9.92 -1.17 -22.03
C GLY A 645 -9.57 -0.99 -20.55
N ILE A 646 -8.31 -0.73 -20.19
CA ILE A 646 -7.84 -0.64 -18.79
C ILE A 646 -8.49 0.54 -18.09
N GLY A 647 -8.45 1.74 -18.69
CA GLY A 647 -9.04 2.95 -18.12
C GLY A 647 -10.54 2.78 -17.80
N PRO A 648 -11.38 2.38 -18.76
CA PRO A 648 -12.80 2.10 -18.52
C PRO A 648 -13.05 1.01 -17.48
N ALA A 649 -12.34 -0.13 -17.54
CA ALA A 649 -12.51 -1.22 -16.57
C ALA A 649 -12.19 -0.76 -15.13
N ALA A 650 -11.10 -0.01 -14.95
CA ALA A 650 -10.72 0.56 -13.66
C ALA A 650 -11.78 1.53 -13.15
N ALA A 651 -12.27 2.43 -14.01
CA ALA A 651 -13.25 3.43 -13.63
C ALA A 651 -14.61 2.81 -13.26
N VAL A 652 -15.07 1.81 -14.01
CA VAL A 652 -16.32 1.10 -13.70
C VAL A 652 -16.23 0.43 -12.32
N ALA A 653 -15.13 -0.27 -12.04
CA ALA A 653 -14.92 -0.90 -10.74
C ALA A 653 -14.83 0.12 -9.60
N CYS A 654 -14.06 1.20 -9.82
CA CYS A 654 -13.89 2.28 -8.85
C CYS A 654 -15.22 2.96 -8.51
N VAL A 655 -15.99 3.37 -9.51
CA VAL A 655 -17.27 4.06 -9.30
C VAL A 655 -18.30 3.13 -8.66
N ARG A 656 -18.40 1.86 -9.08
CA ARG A 656 -19.30 0.88 -8.45
C ARG A 656 -18.97 0.68 -6.96
N LYS A 657 -17.70 0.66 -6.58
CA LYS A 657 -17.28 0.59 -5.17
C LYS A 657 -17.59 1.87 -4.40
N GLN A 658 -17.40 3.03 -5.02
CA GLN A 658 -17.82 4.30 -4.42
C GLN A 658 -19.34 4.42 -4.25
N MET A 659 -20.14 3.68 -5.03
CA MET A 659 -21.59 3.59 -4.83
C MET A 659 -21.98 2.66 -3.69
N SER A 660 -21.14 1.68 -3.33
CA SER A 660 -21.39 0.76 -2.21
C SER A 660 -20.81 1.22 -0.88
N CYS A 661 -19.90 2.19 -0.88
CA CYS A 661 -19.26 2.75 0.31
C CYS A 661 -19.44 4.27 0.34
N ASP A 662 -19.78 4.84 1.50
CA ASP A 662 -19.83 6.30 1.68
C ASP A 662 -18.40 6.88 1.82
N VAL A 663 -17.68 6.88 0.69
CA VAL A 663 -16.32 7.40 0.59
C VAL A 663 -16.26 8.88 0.99
N PRO A 664 -17.13 9.78 0.50
CA PRO A 664 -17.11 11.19 0.89
C PRO A 664 -17.20 11.42 2.40
N ALA A 665 -18.13 10.76 3.09
CA ALA A 665 -18.25 10.90 4.55
C ALA A 665 -17.00 10.37 5.28
N HIS A 666 -16.43 9.27 4.80
CA HIS A 666 -15.19 8.74 5.35
C HIS A 666 -14.02 9.73 5.18
N LEU A 667 -13.84 10.31 3.98
CA LEU A 667 -12.80 11.30 3.70
C LEU A 667 -12.96 12.53 4.60
N ALA A 668 -14.19 13.04 4.73
CA ALA A 668 -14.50 14.18 5.58
C ALA A 668 -14.16 13.90 7.06
N ARG A 669 -14.46 12.69 7.54
CA ARG A 669 -14.15 12.26 8.91
C ARG A 669 -12.64 12.17 9.15
N ILE A 670 -11.90 11.46 8.31
CA ILE A 670 -10.44 11.29 8.46
C ILE A 670 -9.72 12.65 8.33
N GLY A 671 -10.08 13.44 7.32
CA GLY A 671 -9.54 14.77 7.13
C GLY A 671 -9.83 15.73 8.29
N GLY A 672 -11.04 15.63 8.86
CA GLY A 672 -11.44 16.39 10.04
C GLY A 672 -10.56 16.09 11.25
N LEU A 673 -10.32 14.80 11.53
CA LEU A 673 -9.43 14.37 12.63
C LEU A 673 -8.01 14.92 12.46
N VAL A 674 -7.48 14.95 11.23
CA VAL A 674 -6.16 15.51 10.94
C VAL A 674 -6.13 17.03 11.17
N ILE A 675 -7.12 17.77 10.64
CA ILE A 675 -7.21 19.23 10.81
C ILE A 675 -7.35 19.62 12.28
N GLU A 676 -8.20 18.93 13.04
CA GLU A 676 -8.37 19.15 14.48
C GLU A 676 -7.08 18.83 15.24
N GLY A 677 -6.40 17.74 14.88
CA GLY A 677 -5.10 17.38 15.43
C GLY A 677 -4.03 18.46 15.21
N TRP A 678 -3.92 18.98 13.98
CA TRP A 678 -3.01 20.08 13.66
C TRP A 678 -3.27 21.33 14.48
N LYS A 679 -4.54 21.75 14.62
CA LYS A 679 -4.91 22.92 15.42
C LYS A 679 -4.56 22.71 16.89
N ARG A 680 -4.94 21.57 17.46
CA ARG A 680 -4.66 21.21 18.86
C ARG A 680 -3.16 21.18 19.16
N LEU A 681 -2.35 20.58 18.29
CA LEU A 681 -0.89 20.55 18.44
C LEU A 681 -0.26 21.93 18.24
N GLY A 682 -0.80 22.74 17.32
CA GLY A 682 -0.39 24.13 17.14
C GLY A 682 -0.60 24.95 18.41
N GLU A 683 -1.78 24.86 19.01
CA GLU A 683 -2.09 25.51 20.29
C GLU A 683 -1.20 24.99 21.44
N LYS A 684 -1.04 23.66 21.55
CA LYS A 684 -0.20 23.03 22.59
C LYS A 684 1.24 23.55 22.59
N HIS A 685 1.84 23.71 21.42
CA HIS A 685 3.24 24.11 21.26
C HIS A 685 3.44 25.60 20.96
N GLY A 686 2.37 26.40 20.90
CA GLY A 686 2.44 27.82 20.57
C GLY A 686 2.87 28.11 19.13
N LEU A 687 2.61 27.18 18.19
CA LEU A 687 2.91 27.36 16.77
C LEU A 687 1.77 28.09 16.05
N PRO A 688 2.07 29.02 15.13
CA PRO A 688 1.05 29.79 14.41
C PRO A 688 0.42 28.99 13.26
N VAL A 689 -0.21 27.85 13.57
CA VAL A 689 -0.80 26.94 12.59
C VAL A 689 -2.01 27.55 11.88
N LYS A 690 -2.07 27.40 10.55
CA LYS A 690 -3.23 27.73 9.70
C LYS A 690 -3.62 26.52 8.85
N THR A 691 -4.93 26.33 8.67
CA THR A 691 -5.48 25.22 7.87
C THR A 691 -6.47 25.73 6.81
N PRO A 692 -6.00 26.33 5.70
CA PRO A 692 -6.86 26.97 4.69
C PRO A 692 -7.60 25.98 3.77
N GLY A 693 -7.43 24.67 3.97
CA GLY A 693 -8.10 23.63 3.20
C GLY A 693 -9.41 23.15 3.82
N ARG A 694 -9.97 22.09 3.25
CA ARG A 694 -11.14 21.37 3.74
C ARG A 694 -10.76 19.93 4.11
N PRO A 695 -11.55 19.21 4.90
CA PRO A 695 -11.21 17.84 5.31
C PRO A 695 -10.78 16.92 4.15
N GLU A 696 -11.44 16.98 3.01
CA GLU A 696 -11.19 16.09 1.88
C GLU A 696 -9.91 16.42 1.09
N MET A 697 -9.33 17.61 1.33
CA MET A 697 -8.09 18.13 0.77
C MET A 697 -7.46 19.10 1.79
N ALA A 698 -6.95 18.54 2.88
CA ALA A 698 -6.50 19.30 4.03
C ALA A 698 -5.13 19.95 3.75
N LEU A 699 -4.93 21.15 4.27
CA LEU A 699 -3.67 21.89 4.14
C LEU A 699 -3.21 22.36 5.51
N LEU A 700 -1.91 22.24 5.75
CA LEU A 700 -1.20 22.76 6.91
C LEU A 700 -0.20 23.81 6.44
N THR A 701 -0.26 24.99 7.03
CA THR A 701 0.74 26.04 6.86
C THR A 701 0.97 26.77 8.19
N PHE A 702 1.96 27.65 8.22
CA PHE A 702 2.30 28.46 9.39
C PHE A 702 2.17 29.93 9.03
N ASP A 703 1.54 30.73 9.90
CA ASP A 703 1.53 32.19 9.81
C ASP A 703 2.86 32.76 10.28
N HIS A 704 3.92 32.47 9.54
CA HIS A 704 5.29 32.80 9.89
C HIS A 704 6.11 33.08 8.63
N PRO A 705 7.05 34.06 8.63
CA PRO A 705 7.90 34.35 7.47
C PRO A 705 8.70 33.14 6.96
N GLU A 706 9.07 32.23 7.87
CA GLU A 706 9.78 30.98 7.56
C GLU A 706 8.86 29.77 7.34
N ALA A 707 7.59 29.95 6.96
CA ALA A 707 6.64 28.84 6.79
C ALA A 707 7.16 27.69 5.91
N ALA A 708 7.89 28.01 4.84
CA ALA A 708 8.51 27.01 3.97
C ALA A 708 9.59 26.19 4.70
N ALA A 709 10.46 26.85 5.48
CA ALA A 709 11.50 26.18 6.26
C ALA A 709 10.90 25.32 7.39
N LEU A 710 9.89 25.82 8.10
CA LEU A 710 9.16 25.06 9.12
C LEU A 710 8.50 23.81 8.53
N THR A 711 7.84 23.94 7.38
CA THR A 711 7.24 22.80 6.67
C THR A 711 8.30 21.80 6.21
N THR A 712 9.46 22.27 5.76
CA THR A 712 10.57 21.41 5.33
C THR A 712 11.16 20.64 6.52
N LEU A 713 11.40 21.32 7.65
CA LEU A 713 11.89 20.70 8.88
C LEU A 713 10.90 19.64 9.38
N MET A 714 9.60 19.96 9.42
CA MET A 714 8.55 19.01 9.76
C MET A 714 8.61 17.78 8.85
N THR A 715 8.66 17.99 7.53
CA THR A 715 8.72 16.92 6.53
C THR A 715 9.93 16.01 6.79
N ALA A 716 11.12 16.59 6.97
CA ALA A 716 12.35 15.84 7.23
C ALA A 716 12.29 14.99 8.51
N ARG A 717 11.63 15.47 9.57
CA ARG A 717 11.46 14.71 10.82
C ARG A 717 10.40 13.61 10.67
N MET A 718 9.27 13.92 10.05
CA MET A 718 8.21 12.94 9.82
C MET A 718 8.68 11.79 8.93
N LEU A 719 9.54 12.05 7.93
CA LEU A 719 10.17 11.00 7.13
C LEU A 719 10.97 10.01 7.99
N ARG A 720 11.78 10.50 8.94
CA ARG A 720 12.54 9.63 9.86
C ARG A 720 11.65 8.82 10.81
N LEU A 721 10.44 9.32 11.05
CA LEU A 721 9.42 8.65 11.87
C LEU A 721 8.52 7.71 11.05
N GLY A 722 8.81 7.51 9.75
CA GLY A 722 8.06 6.58 8.90
C GLY A 722 6.79 7.17 8.28
N PHE A 723 6.73 8.49 8.06
CA PHE A 723 5.58 9.14 7.43
C PHE A 723 5.99 9.94 6.19
N LEU A 724 5.31 9.71 5.06
CA LEU A 724 5.28 10.70 3.99
C LEU A 724 4.30 11.80 4.43
N ALA A 725 4.82 12.89 4.97
CA ALA A 725 4.00 14.00 5.43
C ALA A 725 4.60 15.33 4.96
N GLY A 726 3.74 16.21 4.46
CA GLY A 726 4.10 17.57 4.07
C GLY A 726 3.04 18.56 4.51
N GLY A 727 2.94 19.70 3.82
CA GLY A 727 1.92 20.73 4.10
C GLY A 727 0.52 20.40 3.56
N GLY A 728 0.29 19.22 2.99
CA GLY A 728 -1.01 18.83 2.46
C GLY A 728 -1.30 17.37 2.77
N PHE A 729 -2.57 17.07 3.03
CA PHE A 729 -3.07 15.73 3.31
C PHE A 729 -4.37 15.47 2.54
N ASN A 730 -4.36 14.43 1.72
CA ASN A 730 -5.51 14.01 0.93
C ASN A 730 -5.95 12.63 1.42
N PRO A 731 -7.04 12.54 2.22
CA PRO A 731 -7.50 11.27 2.71
C PRO A 731 -7.90 10.32 1.56
N MET A 732 -7.85 9.04 1.88
CA MET A 732 -8.26 7.90 1.05
C MET A 732 -9.10 6.97 1.91
N LEU A 733 -9.96 6.13 1.30
CA LEU A 733 -10.77 5.15 2.02
C LEU A 733 -9.93 4.19 2.89
N ALA A 734 -8.68 3.91 2.49
CA ALA A 734 -7.74 3.09 3.24
C ALA A 734 -7.22 3.72 4.54
N HIS A 735 -7.43 5.03 4.78
CA HIS A 735 -6.98 5.67 6.00
C HIS A 735 -7.94 5.39 7.16
N GLU A 736 -7.39 5.07 8.33
CA GLU A 736 -8.16 4.75 9.53
C GLU A 736 -7.79 5.71 10.68
N PRO A 737 -8.63 5.85 11.72
CA PRO A 737 -8.31 6.68 12.88
C PRO A 737 -6.96 6.38 13.51
N ARG A 738 -6.56 5.11 13.57
CA ARG A 738 -5.25 4.70 14.09
C ARG A 738 -4.07 5.26 13.29
N HIS A 739 -4.21 5.40 11.97
CA HIS A 739 -3.19 6.04 11.13
C HIS A 739 -3.06 7.53 11.48
N VAL A 740 -4.19 8.21 11.71
CA VAL A 740 -4.22 9.61 12.16
C VAL A 740 -3.63 9.76 13.56
N GLU A 741 -3.94 8.86 14.48
CA GLU A 741 -3.40 8.86 15.84
C GLU A 741 -1.87 8.68 15.84
N ALA A 742 -1.36 7.67 15.12
CA ALA A 742 0.07 7.44 14.98
C ALA A 742 0.78 8.66 14.36
N TYR A 743 0.19 9.24 13.30
CA TYR A 743 0.70 10.45 12.65
C TYR A 743 0.75 11.65 13.62
N LEU A 744 -0.33 11.90 14.37
CA LEU A 744 -0.38 13.01 15.31
C LEU A 744 0.55 12.81 16.51
N GLY A 745 0.77 11.57 16.96
CA GLY A 745 1.76 11.24 17.99
C GLY A 745 3.19 11.57 17.55
N ALA A 746 3.56 11.18 16.33
CA ALA A 746 4.85 11.56 15.73
C ALA A 746 4.97 13.07 15.48
N LEU A 747 3.85 13.71 15.08
CA LEU A 747 3.81 15.14 14.82
C LEU A 747 3.93 15.98 16.10
N ASP A 748 3.42 15.48 17.24
CA ASP A 748 3.53 16.15 18.54
C ASP A 748 5.00 16.38 18.94
N VAL A 749 5.84 15.35 18.79
CA VAL A 749 7.29 15.44 19.01
C VAL A 749 7.93 16.43 18.03
N THR A 750 7.53 16.36 16.77
CA THR A 750 8.06 17.24 15.72
C THR A 750 7.68 18.71 15.95
N PHE A 751 6.43 18.99 16.38
CA PHE A 751 5.96 20.35 16.65
C PHE A 751 6.67 20.97 17.86
N ALA A 752 7.02 20.16 18.87
CA ALA A 752 7.87 20.64 19.97
C ALA A 752 9.23 21.16 19.44
N GLU A 753 9.85 20.45 18.50
CA GLU A 753 11.11 20.87 17.86
C GLU A 753 10.93 22.13 17.01
N LEU A 754 9.83 22.24 16.25
CA LEU A 754 9.53 23.46 15.48
C LEU A 754 9.39 24.69 16.39
N ALA A 755 8.72 24.55 17.54
CA ALA A 755 8.57 25.64 18.50
C ALA A 755 9.92 26.06 19.08
N GLU A 756 10.77 25.10 19.42
CA GLU A 756 12.15 25.35 19.85
C GLU A 756 12.96 26.08 18.75
N SER A 757 12.81 25.68 17.49
CA SER A 757 13.58 26.25 16.38
C SER A 757 13.18 27.70 16.08
N ILE A 758 11.90 28.03 16.21
CA ILE A 758 11.42 29.42 16.14
C ILE A 758 12.00 30.24 17.28
N ALA A 759 11.94 29.72 18.52
CA ALA A 759 12.43 30.43 19.70
C ALA A 759 13.94 30.72 19.63
N ARG A 760 14.71 29.85 18.98
CA ARG A 760 16.17 30.00 18.79
C ARG A 760 16.57 30.68 17.48
N GLY A 761 15.64 30.83 16.53
CA GLY A 761 15.92 31.39 15.20
C GLY A 761 16.85 30.51 14.35
N ASP A 762 16.78 29.18 14.50
CA ASP A 762 17.69 28.22 13.87
C ASP A 762 16.98 27.17 12.99
N THR A 763 15.72 27.40 12.59
CA THR A 763 14.90 26.47 11.79
C THR A 763 15.63 25.92 10.56
N ALA A 764 16.20 26.80 9.72
CA ALA A 764 16.83 26.38 8.48
C ALA A 764 18.06 25.47 8.70
N SER A 765 18.85 25.72 9.75
CA SER A 765 20.05 24.90 10.02
C SER A 765 19.71 23.51 10.56
N ARG A 766 18.51 23.32 11.14
CA ARG A 766 18.03 22.02 11.63
C ARG A 766 17.50 21.09 10.54
N ILE A 767 17.22 21.58 9.34
CA ILE A 767 16.64 20.78 8.24
C ILE A 767 17.60 19.67 7.80
N GLY A 768 18.90 19.96 7.73
CA GLY A 768 19.89 19.05 7.16
C GLY A 768 19.86 18.97 5.63
N GLY A 769 19.29 19.98 4.96
CA GLY A 769 19.20 20.10 3.50
C GLY A 769 18.57 21.44 3.09
N PRO A 770 18.40 21.70 1.78
CA PRO A 770 17.77 22.92 1.29
C PRO A 770 16.31 23.07 1.72
N VAL A 771 15.81 24.30 1.79
CA VAL A 771 14.39 24.59 2.01
C VAL A 771 13.59 24.21 0.75
N LYS A 772 12.39 23.65 0.94
CA LYS A 772 11.48 23.34 -0.17
C LYS A 772 11.21 24.52 -1.09
N HIS A 773 10.94 24.23 -2.35
CA HIS A 773 10.52 25.24 -3.32
C HIS A 773 9.07 25.67 -3.06
N THR A 774 8.79 26.94 -3.36
CA THR A 774 7.44 27.52 -3.37
C THR A 774 7.09 27.99 -4.77
N GLY A 775 5.90 27.64 -5.28
CA GLY A 775 5.48 27.99 -6.64
C GLY A 775 6.26 27.24 -7.72
N PHE A 776 6.29 27.79 -8.94
CA PHE A 776 7.06 27.22 -10.04
C PHE A 776 8.46 27.83 -10.09
N ALA A 777 9.49 27.03 -9.76
CA ALA A 777 10.88 27.36 -9.97
C ALA A 777 11.52 26.35 -10.93
N ARG A 778 12.28 26.84 -11.94
CA ARG A 778 13.09 25.95 -12.78
C ARG A 778 14.22 25.36 -11.93
N LEU A 779 14.44 24.06 -12.07
CA LEU A 779 15.63 23.41 -11.52
C LEU A 779 16.80 23.79 -12.44
N THR A 780 17.70 24.64 -11.96
CA THR A 780 18.98 24.98 -12.62
C THR A 780 20.10 24.15 -12.05
#